data_AF-A0A6C7I7G4-F1
#
_entry.id   AF-A0A6C7I7G4-F1
#
_cell.length_a   1.000
_cell.length_b   1.000
_cell.length_c   1.000
_cell.angle_alpha   90.00
_cell.angle_beta   90.00
_cell.angle_gamma   90.00
#
_symmetry.space_group_name_H-M   'P 1'
#
loop_
_entity.id
_entity.type
_entity.pdbx_description
1 polymer ?
#
loop_
_entity_poly.entity_id
_entity_poly.type
_entity_poly.pdbx_seq_one_letter_code
_entity_poly.pdbx_strand_id
1 'polypeptide(L)'
;MNIIAIMGPHGVYYKDEPIKELERALQSLGFQIIWPQNSVDLLKFIEHNPRICGVIFDWDEYSLDLCSEINQLNEYLPLYAFINTNSTLDVSVHDMRMALWFFEYALGLAEDIATRIHQYTNEYLDNITPPFTKALFTYAKEGKYTFCTPGHMAGTAYQKSPPGCLFYDFFGGNTLKADVSISVTELGSLLDHTGPHLEAEEYIARTFGAEQSYMVTNGTSTSNKIVGMYAAPAGSTLLIDRNCHKSLAHLLMMSDVVPLWLKPTRNALGILGGIPRREFTRASIESKIEETPQAQWPVHAVITNSTYDGLLYNTNWIKQMLDVPSIHFDSAWVPYTHFHPIYQGKSGMSGDRVPGKVIFETQSTHKMLAAFSQASLIHIKGEYDEETFNEAFMMHTSTSPSYPIVASIETAAAMLRGNPGKRLINRSVERALHFRKEVQRLREESDSWFFDIWQPEEVDEAECWPVTPGETWHGFTDADDDHMFLDPVKVTILTPGMDEQGNMSEEGIPAALVAKFLDERGVVVEKTGPYNLLFLFSIGIDKTRAMGLLRGLTEFKRAYDLNLRVKNMLPDLYAEDPDFYRNMRIQDLAQGIHKLIRQHDLPGLMLRAFEVLPEMIMTPHQAWQRQIKGEVETVALDQLPGRVSANMILPYPPGVPLLMPGERITQQSRAVLDFLLMLCSIGQHYPGFETDIHGAKRNEDGVYQVRVLKHAC
;
A
#
# COMPACT_ATOMS: atom_id res chain seq x y z
N MET A 1 -20.29 -18.53 4.25
CA MET A 1 -19.34 -19.62 4.50
C MET A 1 -20.17 -20.85 4.74
N ASN A 2 -20.54 -21.57 3.68
CA ASN A 2 -21.57 -22.61 3.74
C ASN A 2 -21.41 -23.63 2.60
N ILE A 3 -20.22 -23.75 2.00
CA ILE A 3 -19.98 -24.72 0.93
C ILE A 3 -19.25 -25.93 1.53
N ILE A 4 -19.80 -27.12 1.34
CA ILE A 4 -19.18 -28.39 1.72
C ILE A 4 -18.82 -29.17 0.45
N ALA A 5 -17.58 -29.64 0.36
CA ALA A 5 -17.13 -30.51 -0.73
C ALA A 5 -17.27 -31.98 -0.31
N ILE A 6 -17.86 -32.81 -1.17
CA ILE A 6 -17.98 -34.26 -0.94
C ILE A 6 -17.20 -35.00 -2.02
N MET A 7 -16.25 -35.82 -1.59
CA MET A 7 -15.43 -36.68 -2.45
C MET A 7 -16.12 -38.03 -2.63
N GLY A 8 -16.58 -38.33 -3.84
CA GLY A 8 -17.35 -39.53 -4.19
C GLY A 8 -18.08 -39.35 -5.54
N PRO A 9 -18.95 -40.30 -5.97
CA PRO A 9 -19.43 -41.49 -5.25
C PRO A 9 -18.44 -42.66 -5.24
N HIS A 10 -18.67 -43.63 -4.35
CA HIS A 10 -17.76 -44.77 -4.10
C HIS A 10 -18.19 -46.05 -4.83
N GLY A 11 -19.39 -46.08 -5.42
CA GLY A 11 -19.89 -47.20 -6.22
C GLY A 11 -20.40 -48.38 -5.40
N VAL A 12 -20.57 -48.21 -4.09
CA VAL A 12 -21.11 -49.22 -3.17
C VAL A 12 -22.25 -48.64 -2.34
N TYR A 13 -23.41 -49.30 -2.36
CA TYR A 13 -24.66 -48.78 -1.79
C TYR A 13 -24.55 -48.44 -0.30
N TYR A 14 -23.81 -49.25 0.47
CA TYR A 14 -23.67 -49.04 1.92
C TYR A 14 -22.87 -47.77 2.28
N LYS A 15 -22.07 -47.23 1.35
CA LYS A 15 -21.41 -45.91 1.50
C LYS A 15 -22.23 -44.81 0.84
N ASP A 16 -22.70 -45.05 -0.39
CA ASP A 16 -23.35 -44.03 -1.21
C ASP A 16 -24.72 -43.58 -0.65
N GLU A 17 -25.50 -44.50 -0.08
CA GLU A 17 -26.85 -44.14 0.42
C GLU A 17 -26.80 -43.29 1.70
N PRO A 18 -25.96 -43.60 2.72
CA PRO A 18 -25.75 -42.69 3.86
C PRO A 18 -25.27 -41.29 3.44
N ILE A 19 -24.38 -41.19 2.44
CA ILE A 19 -23.90 -39.88 1.95
C ILE A 19 -25.02 -39.09 1.26
N LYS A 20 -25.94 -39.73 0.53
CA LYS A 20 -27.13 -39.05 -0.02
C LYS A 20 -28.10 -38.58 1.06
N GLU A 21 -28.29 -39.36 2.13
CA GLU A 21 -29.07 -38.90 3.28
C GLU A 21 -28.42 -37.67 3.92
N LEU A 22 -27.09 -37.69 4.09
CA LEU A 22 -26.32 -36.58 4.62
C LEU A 22 -26.37 -35.33 3.73
N GLU A 23 -26.30 -35.48 2.41
CA GLU A 23 -26.46 -34.37 1.46
C GLU A 23 -27.78 -33.63 1.70
N ARG A 24 -28.90 -34.37 1.81
CA ARG A 24 -30.22 -33.79 2.08
C ARG A 24 -30.26 -33.11 3.44
N ALA A 25 -29.69 -33.73 4.47
CA ALA A 25 -29.62 -33.16 5.81
C ALA A 25 -28.83 -31.85 5.83
N LEU A 26 -27.66 -31.80 5.19
CA LEU A 26 -26.84 -30.58 5.09
C LEU A 26 -27.53 -29.47 4.29
N GLN A 27 -28.19 -29.80 3.17
CA GLN A 27 -28.99 -28.85 2.40
C GLN A 27 -30.14 -28.26 3.23
N SER A 28 -30.77 -29.07 4.09
CA SER A 28 -31.82 -28.59 5.00
C SER A 28 -31.31 -27.55 6.01
N LEU A 29 -30.02 -27.61 6.37
CA LEU A 29 -29.33 -26.64 7.22
C LEU A 29 -28.75 -25.43 6.44
N GLY A 30 -29.00 -25.35 5.13
CA GLY A 30 -28.58 -24.22 4.28
C GLY A 30 -27.15 -24.32 3.72
N PHE A 31 -26.52 -25.50 3.79
CA PHE A 31 -25.25 -25.75 3.12
C PHE A 31 -25.44 -25.98 1.61
N GLN A 32 -24.50 -25.46 0.84
CA GLN A 32 -24.35 -25.77 -0.58
C GLN A 32 -23.34 -26.90 -0.73
N ILE A 33 -23.70 -27.92 -1.49
CA ILE A 33 -22.87 -29.11 -1.69
C ILE A 33 -22.22 -29.06 -3.07
N ILE A 34 -20.93 -29.39 -3.13
CA ILE A 34 -20.16 -29.55 -4.37
C ILE A 34 -19.50 -30.93 -4.42
N TRP A 35 -19.28 -31.44 -5.62
CA TRP A 35 -18.75 -32.78 -5.87
C TRP A 35 -17.51 -32.68 -6.77
N PRO A 36 -16.31 -32.49 -6.20
CA PRO A 36 -15.07 -32.48 -6.97
C PRO A 36 -14.79 -33.86 -7.59
N GLN A 37 -14.20 -33.88 -8.79
CA GLN A 37 -13.98 -35.14 -9.52
C GLN A 37 -12.84 -35.99 -8.96
N ASN A 38 -11.85 -35.35 -8.32
CA ASN A 38 -10.65 -35.98 -7.76
C ASN A 38 -9.92 -34.97 -6.86
N SER A 39 -8.83 -35.41 -6.21
CA SER A 39 -8.02 -34.59 -5.31
C SER A 39 -7.53 -33.29 -5.94
N VAL A 40 -7.08 -33.32 -7.20
CA VAL A 40 -6.60 -32.13 -7.91
C VAL A 40 -7.71 -31.10 -8.11
N ASP A 41 -8.91 -31.58 -8.44
CA ASP A 41 -10.10 -30.73 -8.59
C ASP A 41 -10.50 -30.11 -7.25
N LEU A 42 -10.55 -30.90 -6.17
CA LEU A 42 -10.83 -30.42 -4.81
C LEU A 42 -9.86 -29.32 -4.38
N LEU A 43 -8.55 -29.55 -4.54
CA LEU A 43 -7.52 -28.58 -4.16
C LEU A 43 -7.68 -27.27 -4.92
N LYS A 44 -7.97 -27.33 -6.23
CA LYS A 44 -8.29 -26.14 -7.02
C LYS A 44 -9.56 -25.46 -6.52
N PHE A 45 -10.59 -26.20 -6.13
CA PHE A 45 -11.80 -25.61 -5.58
C PHE A 45 -11.52 -24.86 -4.27
N ILE A 46 -10.81 -25.48 -3.31
CA ILE A 46 -10.39 -24.85 -2.05
C ILE A 46 -9.55 -23.61 -2.34
N GLU A 47 -8.63 -23.73 -3.29
CA GLU A 47 -7.70 -22.68 -3.68
C GLU A 47 -8.39 -21.41 -4.22
N HIS A 48 -9.48 -21.57 -4.97
CA HIS A 48 -10.22 -20.48 -5.63
C HIS A 48 -11.47 -20.04 -4.86
N ASN A 49 -11.97 -20.87 -3.93
CA ASN A 49 -13.21 -20.61 -3.20
C ASN A 49 -12.97 -20.65 -1.68
N PRO A 50 -12.63 -19.51 -1.06
CA PRO A 50 -12.45 -19.43 0.39
C PRO A 50 -13.76 -19.63 1.17
N ARG A 51 -14.89 -19.87 0.48
CA ARG A 51 -16.20 -20.15 1.10
C ARG A 51 -16.42 -21.64 1.40
N ILE A 52 -15.51 -22.51 0.96
CA ILE A 52 -15.51 -23.93 1.31
C ILE A 52 -15.11 -24.04 2.78
N CYS A 53 -16.00 -24.63 3.57
CA CYS A 53 -15.88 -24.69 5.02
C CYS A 53 -15.86 -26.11 5.57
N GLY A 54 -15.77 -27.12 4.71
CA GLY A 54 -15.55 -28.49 5.11
C GLY A 54 -15.42 -29.42 3.91
N VAL A 55 -14.69 -30.51 4.11
CA VAL A 55 -14.49 -31.56 3.12
C VAL A 55 -14.91 -32.91 3.71
N ILE A 56 -15.81 -33.61 3.04
CA ILE A 56 -16.25 -34.96 3.36
C ILE A 56 -15.54 -35.93 2.40
N PHE A 57 -14.92 -36.97 2.94
CA PHE A 57 -14.22 -37.98 2.15
C PHE A 57 -14.13 -39.32 2.89
N ASP A 58 -13.87 -40.39 2.15
CA ASP A 58 -13.56 -41.71 2.73
C ASP A 58 -12.09 -41.77 3.18
N TRP A 59 -11.86 -42.14 4.44
CA TRP A 59 -10.53 -42.14 5.06
C TRP A 59 -9.53 -43.08 4.41
N ASP A 60 -9.99 -44.24 3.90
CA ASP A 60 -9.09 -45.23 3.34
C ASP A 60 -8.85 -45.01 1.84
N GLU A 61 -9.77 -44.33 1.14
CA GLU A 61 -9.64 -44.05 -0.30
C GLU A 61 -8.75 -42.84 -0.60
N TYR A 62 -8.80 -41.81 0.25
CA TYR A 62 -8.00 -40.60 0.07
C TYR A 62 -6.81 -40.59 1.02
N SER A 63 -5.61 -40.43 0.45
CA SER A 63 -4.37 -40.55 1.20
C SER A 63 -4.14 -39.41 2.18
N LEU A 64 -3.22 -39.66 3.12
CA LEU A 64 -2.64 -38.64 3.99
C LEU A 64 -2.03 -37.46 3.22
N ASP A 65 -1.65 -37.68 1.96
CA ASP A 65 -1.12 -36.62 1.09
C ASP A 65 -2.17 -35.54 0.84
N LEU A 66 -3.43 -35.92 0.60
CA LEU A 66 -4.51 -34.95 0.42
C LEU A 66 -4.72 -34.11 1.69
N CYS A 67 -4.65 -34.74 2.87
CA CYS A 67 -4.77 -34.03 4.14
C CYS A 67 -3.61 -33.03 4.33
N SER A 68 -2.38 -33.44 3.97
CA SER A 68 -1.20 -32.57 4.00
C SER A 68 -1.33 -31.38 3.04
N GLU A 69 -1.77 -31.61 1.80
CA GLU A 69 -1.99 -30.57 0.79
C GLU A 69 -3.09 -29.59 1.23
N ILE A 70 -4.19 -30.08 1.82
CA ILE A 70 -5.23 -29.22 2.39
C ILE A 70 -4.68 -28.40 3.56
N ASN A 71 -3.91 -29.00 4.46
CA ASN A 71 -3.30 -28.31 5.60
C ASN A 71 -2.34 -27.18 5.14
N GLN A 72 -1.59 -27.40 4.06
CA GLN A 72 -0.76 -26.35 3.46
C GLN A 72 -1.59 -25.18 2.91
N LEU A 73 -2.80 -25.45 2.39
CA LEU A 73 -3.72 -24.41 1.92
C LEU A 73 -4.43 -23.69 3.05
N ASN A 74 -4.91 -24.43 4.05
CA ASN A 74 -5.71 -23.96 5.17
C ASN A 74 -5.65 -24.93 6.36
N GLU A 75 -4.84 -24.58 7.36
CA GLU A 75 -4.59 -25.36 8.58
C GLU A 75 -5.84 -25.55 9.47
N TYR A 76 -6.89 -24.76 9.23
CA TYR A 76 -8.10 -24.76 10.05
C TYR A 76 -9.29 -25.40 9.34
N LEU A 77 -9.17 -25.81 8.06
CA LEU A 77 -10.30 -26.33 7.30
C LEU A 77 -10.80 -27.65 7.92
N PRO A 78 -12.08 -27.75 8.31
CA PRO A 78 -12.64 -28.99 8.85
C PRO A 78 -12.61 -30.14 7.83
N LEU A 79 -12.09 -31.27 8.26
CA LEU A 79 -12.03 -32.52 7.51
C LEU A 79 -12.96 -33.55 8.17
N TYR A 80 -13.90 -34.08 7.40
CA TYR A 80 -14.90 -35.04 7.85
C TYR A 80 -14.64 -36.39 7.20
N ALA A 81 -13.86 -37.22 7.88
CA ALA A 81 -13.40 -38.50 7.38
C ALA A 81 -14.38 -39.63 7.75
N PHE A 82 -14.86 -40.36 6.76
CA PHE A 82 -15.67 -41.55 6.96
C PHE A 82 -14.77 -42.79 7.04
N ILE A 83 -14.89 -43.55 8.13
CA ILE A 83 -14.00 -44.69 8.42
C ILE A 83 -14.63 -46.04 8.03
N ASN A 84 -13.76 -47.01 7.73
CA ASN A 84 -14.12 -48.42 7.57
C ASN A 84 -13.61 -49.23 8.77
N THR A 85 -14.02 -50.50 8.87
CA THR A 85 -13.73 -51.37 10.02
C THR A 85 -12.24 -51.53 10.35
N ASN A 86 -11.37 -51.46 9.33
CA ASN A 86 -9.92 -51.62 9.48
C ASN A 86 -9.15 -50.32 9.28
N SER A 87 -9.81 -49.16 9.34
CA SER A 87 -9.14 -47.87 9.20
C SER A 87 -8.09 -47.69 10.31
N THR A 88 -6.89 -47.28 9.93
CA THR A 88 -5.77 -47.03 10.84
C THR A 88 -5.31 -45.59 10.75
N LEU A 89 -4.73 -45.08 11.83
CA LEU A 89 -4.04 -43.79 11.88
C LEU A 89 -2.54 -44.03 11.69
N ASP A 90 -1.95 -43.37 10.69
CA ASP A 90 -0.50 -43.35 10.49
C ASP A 90 0.16 -42.37 11.49
N VAL A 91 1.41 -42.65 11.86
CA VAL A 91 2.21 -41.81 12.77
C VAL A 91 2.39 -40.40 12.21
N SER A 92 2.46 -40.25 10.89
CA SER A 92 2.61 -38.96 10.19
C SER A 92 1.48 -37.95 10.45
N VAL A 93 0.32 -38.38 10.96
CA VAL A 93 -0.79 -37.50 11.36
C VAL A 93 -0.45 -36.65 12.59
N HIS A 94 0.47 -37.11 13.45
CA HIS A 94 0.78 -36.44 14.72
C HIS A 94 1.47 -35.07 14.56
N ASP A 95 2.18 -34.86 13.45
CA ASP A 95 2.93 -33.62 13.20
C ASP A 95 2.08 -32.54 12.50
N MET A 96 0.88 -32.89 12.01
CA MET A 96 0.01 -31.97 11.28
C MET A 96 -1.07 -31.37 12.19
N ARG A 97 -1.20 -30.05 12.20
CA ARG A 97 -2.33 -29.36 12.85
C ARG A 97 -3.58 -29.50 11.98
N MET A 98 -4.35 -30.57 12.16
CA MET A 98 -5.56 -30.82 11.36
C MET A 98 -6.82 -30.80 12.22
N ALA A 99 -7.87 -30.17 11.71
CA ALA A 99 -9.23 -30.25 12.28
C ALA A 99 -9.96 -31.47 11.68
N LEU A 100 -9.59 -32.67 12.14
CA LEU A 100 -10.09 -33.95 11.61
C LEU A 100 -11.16 -34.57 12.52
N TRP A 101 -12.30 -34.95 11.94
CA TRP A 101 -13.42 -35.58 12.63
C TRP A 101 -13.84 -36.87 11.91
N PHE A 102 -14.15 -37.92 12.68
CA PHE A 102 -14.49 -39.24 12.15
C PHE A 102 -15.99 -39.54 12.23
N PHE A 103 -16.51 -40.15 11.17
CA PHE A 103 -17.90 -40.60 11.06
C PHE A 103 -18.00 -42.02 10.48
N GLU A 104 -19.13 -42.69 10.72
CA GLU A 104 -19.41 -44.02 10.19
C GLU A 104 -20.47 -43.96 9.08
N TYR A 105 -20.39 -44.90 8.13
CA TYR A 105 -21.44 -45.11 7.15
C TYR A 105 -22.61 -45.89 7.76
N ALA A 106 -23.69 -45.20 8.12
CA ALA A 106 -24.93 -45.83 8.58
C ALA A 106 -26.17 -45.01 8.19
N LEU A 107 -27.25 -45.72 7.84
CA LEU A 107 -28.54 -45.10 7.55
C LEU A 107 -29.16 -44.54 8.84
N GLY A 108 -29.81 -43.39 8.74
CA GLY A 108 -30.48 -42.73 9.86
C GLY A 108 -29.57 -41.93 10.79
N LEU A 109 -28.25 -41.89 10.56
CA LEU A 109 -27.32 -41.02 11.32
C LEU A 109 -27.11 -39.64 10.67
N ALA A 110 -27.67 -39.41 9.49
CA ALA A 110 -27.43 -38.20 8.70
C ALA A 110 -27.76 -36.89 9.44
N GLU A 111 -28.86 -36.85 10.20
CA GLU A 111 -29.26 -35.65 10.97
C GLU A 111 -28.26 -35.31 12.09
N ASP A 112 -27.78 -36.32 12.82
CA ASP A 112 -26.79 -36.16 13.88
C ASP A 112 -25.44 -35.71 13.31
N ILE A 113 -25.00 -36.33 12.21
CA ILE A 113 -23.76 -35.96 11.51
C ILE A 113 -23.85 -34.53 10.98
N ALA A 114 -24.96 -34.16 10.32
CA ALA A 114 -25.17 -32.81 9.80
C ALA A 114 -25.16 -31.75 10.93
N THR A 115 -25.77 -32.06 12.08
CA THR A 115 -25.75 -31.19 13.25
C THR A 115 -24.34 -30.99 13.78
N ARG A 116 -23.54 -32.06 13.85
CA ARG A 116 -22.12 -31.97 14.25
C ARG A 116 -21.29 -31.17 13.25
N ILE A 117 -21.46 -31.40 11.94
CA ILE A 117 -20.79 -30.61 10.89
C ILE A 117 -21.11 -29.13 11.04
N HIS A 118 -22.38 -28.78 11.33
CA HIS A 118 -22.78 -27.40 11.58
C HIS A 118 -22.07 -26.81 12.82
N GLN A 119 -21.99 -27.56 13.92
CA GLN A 119 -21.25 -27.15 15.12
C GLN A 119 -19.76 -26.92 14.83
N TYR A 120 -19.09 -27.87 14.18
CA TYR A 120 -17.68 -27.74 13.80
C TYR A 120 -17.43 -26.62 12.80
N THR A 121 -18.40 -26.31 11.93
CA THR A 121 -18.33 -25.14 11.04
C THR A 121 -18.38 -23.84 11.85
N ASN A 122 -19.23 -23.77 12.88
CA ASN A 122 -19.27 -22.61 13.77
C ASN A 122 -17.98 -22.47 14.57
N GLU A 123 -17.41 -23.57 15.09
CA GLU A 123 -16.10 -23.57 15.74
C GLU A 123 -14.99 -23.10 14.79
N TYR A 124 -15.01 -23.53 13.53
CA TYR A 124 -14.08 -23.06 12.50
C TYR A 124 -14.20 -21.54 12.29
N LEU A 125 -15.43 -21.04 12.12
CA LEU A 125 -15.70 -19.61 11.97
C LEU A 125 -15.21 -18.80 13.18
N ASP A 126 -15.43 -19.32 14.38
CA ASP A 126 -14.95 -18.69 15.61
C ASP A 126 -13.42 -18.70 15.66
N ASN A 127 -12.75 -19.78 15.26
CA ASN A 127 -11.29 -19.87 15.31
C ASN A 127 -10.58 -18.92 14.33
N ILE A 128 -11.16 -18.69 13.15
CA ILE A 128 -10.56 -17.80 12.14
C ILE A 128 -10.94 -16.32 12.32
N THR A 129 -12.05 -16.04 13.00
CA THR A 129 -12.50 -14.65 13.22
C THR A 129 -11.72 -14.04 14.40
N PRO A 130 -11.00 -12.92 14.20
CA PRO A 130 -10.19 -12.33 15.25
C PRO A 130 -11.06 -11.68 16.34
N PRO A 131 -10.52 -11.48 17.56
CA PRO A 131 -11.30 -11.23 18.78
C PRO A 131 -12.23 -10.02 18.73
N PHE A 132 -11.75 -8.84 18.32
CA PHE A 132 -12.58 -7.62 18.30
C PHE A 132 -13.69 -7.73 17.24
N THR A 133 -13.34 -8.18 16.04
CA THR A 133 -14.29 -8.36 14.94
C THR A 133 -15.37 -9.37 15.29
N LYS A 134 -15.00 -10.46 15.97
CA LYS A 134 -15.96 -11.46 16.48
C LYS A 134 -16.94 -10.83 17.47
N ALA A 135 -16.43 -10.09 18.46
CA ALA A 135 -17.26 -9.42 19.44
C ALA A 135 -18.22 -8.41 18.78
N LEU A 136 -17.74 -7.65 17.78
CA LEU A 136 -18.55 -6.70 17.02
C LEU A 136 -19.65 -7.40 16.20
N PHE A 137 -19.34 -8.50 15.54
CA PHE A 137 -20.33 -9.28 14.78
C PHE A 137 -21.39 -9.89 15.68
N THR A 138 -21.00 -10.41 16.85
CA THR A 138 -21.94 -10.94 17.85
C THR A 138 -22.86 -9.83 18.33
N TYR A 139 -22.33 -8.67 18.72
CA TYR A 139 -23.13 -7.52 19.14
C TYR A 139 -24.15 -7.10 18.05
N ALA A 140 -23.68 -6.96 16.81
CA ALA A 140 -24.54 -6.54 15.70
C ALA A 140 -25.67 -7.54 15.39
N LYS A 141 -25.48 -8.84 15.69
CA LYS A 141 -26.48 -9.90 15.54
C LYS A 141 -27.47 -9.95 16.71
N GLU A 142 -27.03 -9.68 17.94
CA GLU A 142 -27.87 -9.76 19.14
C GLU A 142 -29.01 -8.73 19.16
N GLY A 143 -28.88 -7.61 18.42
CA GLY A 143 -29.98 -6.67 18.19
C GLY A 143 -30.50 -5.98 19.46
N LYS A 144 -29.60 -5.64 20.39
CA LYS A 144 -29.92 -4.96 21.65
C LYS A 144 -30.54 -3.57 21.40
N TYR A 145 -31.59 -3.21 22.16
CA TYR A 145 -32.13 -1.85 22.16
C TYR A 145 -31.13 -0.88 22.81
N THR A 146 -30.84 0.24 22.14
CA THR A 146 -29.87 1.23 22.61
C THR A 146 -30.48 2.62 22.75
N PHE A 147 -30.09 3.31 23.81
CA PHE A 147 -30.35 4.75 24.04
C PHE A 147 -29.03 5.53 24.05
N CYS A 148 -28.03 5.06 23.31
CA CYS A 148 -26.69 5.63 23.26
C CYS A 148 -26.36 6.21 21.88
N THR A 149 -25.20 6.85 21.78
CA THR A 149 -24.59 7.26 20.52
C THR A 149 -24.06 6.04 19.74
N PRO A 150 -24.04 6.08 18.39
CA PRO A 150 -24.44 7.21 17.53
C PRO A 150 -25.95 7.42 17.39
N GLY A 151 -26.38 8.68 17.15
CA GLY A 151 -27.80 9.07 17.14
C GLY A 151 -28.66 8.44 16.04
N HIS A 152 -28.05 7.80 15.03
CA HIS A 152 -28.82 7.04 14.04
C HIS A 152 -29.31 5.69 14.56
N MET A 153 -28.78 5.19 15.70
CA MET A 153 -29.20 3.98 16.41
C MET A 153 -29.35 2.78 15.47
N ALA A 154 -28.22 2.22 15.02
CA ALA A 154 -28.18 1.11 14.07
C ALA A 154 -28.85 1.40 12.71
N GLY A 155 -29.06 2.68 12.39
CA GLY A 155 -29.63 3.15 11.12
C GLY A 155 -31.13 3.43 11.18
N THR A 156 -31.77 3.26 12.34
CA THR A 156 -33.18 3.57 12.60
C THR A 156 -33.55 5.00 12.21
N ALA A 157 -32.68 5.99 12.44
CA ALA A 157 -32.97 7.38 12.06
C ALA A 157 -33.00 7.59 10.55
N TYR A 158 -32.13 6.90 9.79
CA TYR A 158 -32.09 7.01 8.32
C TYR A 158 -33.42 6.57 7.69
N GLN A 159 -34.06 5.53 8.24
CA GLN A 159 -35.35 5.03 7.75
C GLN A 159 -36.52 6.00 7.96
N LYS A 160 -36.33 7.09 8.71
CA LYS A 160 -37.34 8.13 8.94
C LYS A 160 -37.31 9.25 7.89
N SER A 161 -36.43 9.17 6.90
CA SER A 161 -36.24 10.19 5.87
C SER A 161 -36.12 9.55 4.48
N PRO A 162 -36.84 10.02 3.43
CA PRO A 162 -36.72 9.46 2.08
C PRO A 162 -35.28 9.36 1.55
N PRO A 163 -34.43 10.41 1.60
CA PRO A 163 -33.01 10.26 1.23
C PRO A 163 -32.23 9.36 2.20
N GLY A 164 -32.65 9.27 3.46
CA GLY A 164 -32.05 8.37 4.44
C GLY A 164 -32.33 6.90 4.13
N CYS A 165 -33.52 6.54 3.64
CA CYS A 165 -33.82 5.19 3.18
C CYS A 165 -32.91 4.78 2.02
N LEU A 166 -32.68 5.66 1.04
CA LEU A 166 -31.72 5.39 -0.05
C LEU A 166 -30.32 5.14 0.49
N PHE A 167 -29.88 5.91 1.48
CA PHE A 167 -28.59 5.72 2.14
C PHE A 167 -28.52 4.40 2.91
N TYR A 168 -29.58 4.05 3.66
CA TYR A 168 -29.70 2.80 4.40
C TYR A 168 -29.63 1.59 3.45
N ASP A 169 -30.38 1.63 2.35
CA ASP A 169 -30.45 0.55 1.38
C ASP A 169 -29.12 0.38 0.61
N PHE A 170 -28.40 1.48 0.37
CA PHE A 170 -27.08 1.45 -0.26
C PHE A 170 -26.01 0.80 0.62
N PHE A 171 -25.89 1.24 1.89
CA PHE A 171 -24.87 0.71 2.81
C PHE A 171 -25.25 -0.61 3.48
N GLY A 172 -26.56 -0.88 3.60
CA GLY A 172 -27.11 -2.05 4.27
C GLY A 172 -27.08 -1.97 5.80
N GLY A 173 -27.92 -2.78 6.44
CA GLY A 173 -28.12 -2.74 7.89
C GLY A 173 -26.90 -3.13 8.72
N ASN A 174 -26.04 -4.04 8.25
CA ASN A 174 -24.86 -4.47 9.02
C ASN A 174 -23.84 -3.36 9.20
N THR A 175 -23.59 -2.56 8.16
CA THR A 175 -22.69 -1.41 8.21
C THR A 175 -23.13 -0.42 9.29
N LEU A 176 -24.42 -0.12 9.33
CA LEU A 176 -25.00 0.84 10.27
C LEU A 176 -25.16 0.28 11.68
N LYS A 177 -25.32 -1.04 11.84
CA LYS A 177 -25.33 -1.73 13.14
C LYS A 177 -23.94 -1.86 13.75
N ALA A 178 -22.89 -1.92 12.93
CA ALA A 178 -21.50 -1.98 13.37
C ALA A 178 -20.94 -0.59 13.73
N ASP A 179 -21.63 0.50 13.35
CA ASP A 179 -21.30 1.86 13.76
C ASP A 179 -21.82 2.12 15.18
N VAL A 180 -20.95 1.83 16.16
CA VAL A 180 -21.24 1.86 17.60
C VAL A 180 -20.20 2.72 18.33
N SER A 181 -20.41 2.93 19.64
CA SER A 181 -19.50 3.69 20.50
C SER A 181 -19.05 2.87 21.71
N ILE A 182 -18.16 3.44 22.51
CA ILE A 182 -17.73 2.92 23.82
C ILE A 182 -18.88 2.64 24.81
N SER A 183 -20.10 3.11 24.50
CA SER A 183 -21.31 2.77 25.27
C SER A 183 -21.60 1.26 25.26
N VAL A 184 -21.06 0.53 24.29
CA VAL A 184 -21.08 -0.93 24.22
C VAL A 184 -19.89 -1.47 25.03
N THR A 185 -20.09 -1.59 26.34
CA THR A 185 -19.01 -1.90 27.29
C THR A 185 -18.31 -3.23 27.04
N GLU A 186 -19.01 -4.20 26.43
CA GLU A 186 -18.45 -5.51 26.10
C GLU A 186 -17.37 -5.47 25.00
N LEU A 187 -17.26 -4.38 24.24
CA LEU A 187 -16.23 -4.18 23.22
C LEU A 187 -14.96 -3.51 23.78
N GLY A 188 -14.96 -3.07 25.04
CA GLY A 188 -13.87 -2.30 25.61
C GLY A 188 -13.71 -0.93 24.95
N SER A 189 -12.50 -0.40 24.93
CA SER A 189 -12.20 0.93 24.42
C SER A 189 -10.87 0.97 23.68
N LEU A 190 -10.86 1.57 22.48
CA LEU A 190 -9.66 1.77 21.66
C LEU A 190 -8.65 2.70 22.33
N LEU A 191 -9.12 3.78 22.97
CA LEU A 191 -8.24 4.79 23.59
C LEU A 191 -7.64 4.32 24.91
N ASP A 192 -8.34 3.42 25.60
CA ASP A 192 -7.87 2.86 26.87
C ASP A 192 -7.10 1.54 26.70
N HIS A 193 -7.02 1.02 25.46
CA HIS A 193 -6.41 -0.28 25.17
C HIS A 193 -6.95 -1.40 26.06
N THR A 194 -8.27 -1.57 26.10
CA THR A 194 -8.94 -2.54 27.00
C THR A 194 -9.87 -3.51 26.28
N GLY A 195 -10.05 -4.69 26.89
CA GLY A 195 -10.97 -5.71 26.40
C GLY A 195 -10.59 -6.22 25.01
N PRO A 196 -11.56 -6.47 24.11
CA PRO A 196 -11.29 -6.95 22.76
C PRO A 196 -10.34 -6.05 21.94
N HIS A 197 -10.25 -4.75 22.22
CA HIS A 197 -9.29 -3.88 21.53
C HIS A 197 -7.83 -4.23 21.89
N LEU A 198 -7.53 -4.51 23.16
CA LEU A 198 -6.20 -4.96 23.59
C LEU A 198 -5.84 -6.29 22.95
N GLU A 199 -6.78 -7.24 22.96
CA GLU A 199 -6.59 -8.55 22.33
C GLU A 199 -6.31 -8.41 20.82
N ALA A 200 -6.97 -7.46 20.15
CA ALA A 200 -6.74 -7.14 18.74
C ALA A 200 -5.34 -6.55 18.51
N GLU A 201 -4.89 -5.60 19.33
CA GLU A 201 -3.56 -5.00 19.25
C GLU A 201 -2.46 -6.03 19.45
N GLU A 202 -2.60 -6.90 20.44
CA GLU A 202 -1.68 -8.03 20.65
C GLU A 202 -1.72 -9.03 19.49
N TYR A 203 -2.91 -9.32 18.95
CA TYR A 203 -3.08 -10.21 17.80
C TYR A 203 -2.32 -9.66 16.58
N ILE A 204 -2.44 -8.36 16.33
CA ILE A 204 -1.75 -7.66 15.26
C ILE A 204 -0.24 -7.67 15.50
N ALA A 205 0.22 -7.32 16.70
CA ALA A 205 1.65 -7.30 17.04
C ALA A 205 2.31 -8.66 16.79
N ARG A 206 1.68 -9.75 17.26
CA ARG A 206 2.14 -11.13 17.00
C ARG A 206 2.17 -11.47 15.52
N THR A 207 1.20 -10.99 14.74
CA THR A 207 1.09 -11.30 13.31
C THR A 207 2.13 -10.56 12.48
N PHE A 208 2.49 -9.33 12.87
CA PHE A 208 3.42 -8.47 12.12
C PHE A 208 4.86 -8.51 12.67
N GLY A 209 5.11 -9.30 13.72
CA GLY A 209 6.45 -9.43 14.33
C GLY A 209 6.91 -8.17 15.09
N ALA A 210 5.96 -7.38 15.58
CA ALA A 210 6.19 -6.20 16.41
C ALA A 210 6.14 -6.56 17.90
N GLU A 211 6.74 -5.74 18.77
CA GLU A 211 6.60 -5.91 20.22
C GLU A 211 5.30 -5.29 20.73
N GLN A 212 4.90 -4.14 20.18
CA GLN A 212 3.57 -3.56 20.36
C GLN A 212 3.00 -3.06 19.02
N SER A 213 1.68 -3.01 18.91
CA SER A 213 0.99 -2.40 17.77
C SER A 213 -0.20 -1.53 18.21
N TYR A 214 -0.36 -0.36 17.58
CA TYR A 214 -1.49 0.53 17.78
C TYR A 214 -2.35 0.62 16.52
N MET A 215 -3.67 0.56 16.69
CA MET A 215 -4.63 0.73 15.60
C MET A 215 -5.00 2.22 15.42
N VAL A 216 -4.70 2.79 14.26
CA VAL A 216 -4.98 4.20 13.94
C VAL A 216 -6.08 4.29 12.89
N THR A 217 -7.12 5.09 13.18
CA THR A 217 -8.33 5.22 12.35
C THR A 217 -8.34 6.47 11.47
N ASN A 218 -7.21 7.19 11.35
CA ASN A 218 -7.07 8.40 10.53
C ASN A 218 -5.83 8.37 9.62
N GLY A 219 -5.48 7.17 9.16
CA GLY A 219 -4.43 6.89 8.19
C GLY A 219 -3.01 7.06 8.72
N THR A 220 -2.03 6.62 7.93
CA THR A 220 -0.60 6.76 8.28
C THR A 220 -0.15 8.22 8.34
N SER A 221 -0.91 9.11 7.69
CA SER A 221 -0.74 10.56 7.89
C SER A 221 -0.80 10.95 9.37
N THR A 222 -1.66 10.30 10.15
CA THR A 222 -1.82 10.53 11.58
C THR A 222 -0.84 9.69 12.39
N SER A 223 -0.61 8.42 12.01
CA SER A 223 0.42 7.58 12.62
C SER A 223 1.80 8.25 12.66
N ASN A 224 2.21 8.88 11.54
CA ASN A 224 3.45 9.65 11.45
C ASN A 224 3.52 10.80 12.45
N LYS A 225 2.39 11.46 12.75
CA LYS A 225 2.33 12.56 13.72
C LYS A 225 2.41 12.06 15.15
N ILE A 226 1.70 10.97 15.46
CA ILE A 226 1.74 10.33 16.78
C ILE A 226 3.19 9.95 17.13
N VAL A 227 3.85 9.20 16.25
CA VAL A 227 5.26 8.79 16.43
C VAL A 227 6.18 10.02 16.53
N GLY A 228 6.03 10.97 15.60
CA GLY A 228 6.88 12.15 15.55
C GLY A 228 6.73 13.08 16.76
N MET A 229 5.51 13.34 17.24
CA MET A 229 5.26 14.18 18.42
C MET A 229 5.76 13.52 19.71
N TYR A 230 5.66 12.19 19.81
CA TYR A 230 6.27 11.43 20.91
C TYR A 230 7.80 11.51 20.86
N ALA A 231 8.40 11.29 19.69
CA ALA A 231 9.84 11.10 19.55
C ALA A 231 10.66 12.40 19.41
N ALA A 232 10.04 13.53 19.07
CA ALA A 232 10.73 14.79 18.79
C ALA A 232 10.19 15.97 19.63
N PRO A 233 10.73 16.19 20.84
CA PRO A 233 10.37 17.32 21.69
C PRO A 233 10.71 18.67 21.06
N ALA A 234 10.06 19.74 21.54
CA ALA A 234 10.35 21.11 21.10
C ALA A 234 11.83 21.48 21.31
N GLY A 235 12.43 22.17 20.34
CA GLY A 235 13.84 22.55 20.31
C GLY A 235 14.81 21.41 19.92
N SER A 236 14.31 20.19 19.74
CA SER A 236 15.15 19.06 19.29
C SER A 236 15.45 19.11 17.80
N THR A 237 16.43 18.29 17.38
CA THR A 237 16.79 18.10 15.97
C THR A 237 16.30 16.75 15.47
N LEU A 238 15.71 16.75 14.27
CA LEU A 238 15.13 15.56 13.63
C LEU A 238 15.80 15.34 12.28
N LEU A 239 16.32 14.14 12.05
CA LEU A 239 16.92 13.73 10.79
C LEU A 239 15.83 13.15 9.88
N ILE A 240 15.52 13.79 8.76
CA ILE A 240 14.34 13.47 7.94
C ILE A 240 14.70 13.28 6.48
N ASP A 241 14.16 12.22 5.89
CA ASP A 241 14.19 12.00 4.45
C ASP A 241 13.58 13.19 3.70
N ARG A 242 14.30 13.73 2.71
CA ARG A 242 13.74 14.77 1.82
C ARG A 242 12.63 14.20 0.94
N ASN A 243 12.65 12.89 0.68
CA ASN A 243 11.53 12.13 0.10
C ASN A 243 10.48 11.78 1.16
N CYS A 244 9.95 12.79 1.84
CA CYS A 244 8.95 12.58 2.88
C CYS A 244 7.52 12.77 2.34
N HIS A 245 6.59 12.01 2.90
CA HIS A 245 5.16 12.22 2.67
C HIS A 245 4.72 13.58 3.25
N LYS A 246 3.71 14.21 2.65
CA LYS A 246 3.16 15.53 3.08
C LYS A 246 2.81 15.59 4.58
N SER A 247 2.45 14.45 5.18
CA SER A 247 2.16 14.37 6.61
C SER A 247 3.36 14.70 7.50
N LEU A 248 4.58 14.39 7.05
CA LEU A 248 5.81 14.71 7.78
C LEU A 248 6.17 16.18 7.61
N ALA A 249 5.91 16.78 6.44
CA ALA A 249 5.96 18.24 6.31
C ALA A 249 4.98 18.93 7.28
N HIS A 250 3.76 18.38 7.43
CA HIS A 250 2.82 18.88 8.44
C HIS A 250 3.32 18.66 9.87
N LEU A 251 3.98 17.54 10.18
CA LEU A 251 4.65 17.33 11.48
C LEU A 251 5.63 18.47 11.77
N LEU A 252 6.52 18.79 10.82
CA LEU A 252 7.49 19.89 10.98
C LEU A 252 6.84 21.27 11.12
N MET A 253 5.61 21.45 10.61
CA MET A 253 4.86 22.70 10.80
C MET A 253 4.20 22.76 12.18
N MET A 254 3.77 21.63 12.75
CA MET A 254 3.11 21.58 14.06
C MET A 254 4.10 21.55 15.22
N SER A 255 5.24 20.87 15.06
CA SER A 255 6.25 20.70 16.09
C SER A 255 7.41 21.68 15.91
N ASP A 256 7.81 22.35 16.99
CA ASP A 256 8.95 23.27 16.99
C ASP A 256 10.27 22.51 17.01
N VAL A 257 10.68 21.97 15.86
CA VAL A 257 11.88 21.14 15.70
C VAL A 257 12.75 21.64 14.55
N VAL A 258 14.05 21.35 14.61
CA VAL A 258 15.02 21.69 13.56
C VAL A 258 15.22 20.48 12.64
N PRO A 259 14.78 20.53 11.37
CA PRO A 259 14.96 19.41 10.45
C PRO A 259 16.37 19.41 9.83
N LEU A 260 17.02 18.25 9.84
CA LEU A 260 18.20 17.96 9.01
C LEU A 260 17.79 17.01 7.88
N TRP A 261 18.04 17.42 6.64
CA TRP A 261 17.60 16.64 5.47
C TRP A 261 18.59 15.52 5.13
N LEU A 262 18.08 14.30 5.03
CA LEU A 262 18.71 13.20 4.32
C LEU A 262 18.41 13.34 2.82
N LYS A 263 19.45 13.39 2.00
CA LYS A 263 19.29 13.59 0.55
C LYS A 263 19.20 12.24 -0.19
N PRO A 264 18.06 11.91 -0.83
CA PRO A 264 17.97 10.75 -1.71
C PRO A 264 18.70 10.99 -3.03
N THR A 265 19.06 9.92 -3.72
CA THR A 265 19.52 9.96 -5.13
C THR A 265 18.34 9.95 -6.09
N ARG A 266 18.63 10.15 -7.38
CA ARG A 266 17.64 10.14 -8.47
C ARG A 266 18.32 9.70 -9.76
N ASN A 267 17.59 9.02 -10.65
CA ASN A 267 18.03 8.74 -12.01
C ASN A 267 17.40 9.71 -13.03
N ALA A 268 17.82 9.65 -14.29
CA ALA A 268 17.32 10.57 -15.31
C ALA A 268 15.81 10.45 -15.58
N LEU A 269 15.22 9.26 -15.35
CA LEU A 269 13.78 9.01 -15.42
C LEU A 269 12.98 9.76 -14.33
N GLY A 270 13.66 10.38 -13.37
CA GLY A 270 13.02 11.05 -12.23
C GLY A 270 12.58 10.09 -11.13
N ILE A 271 12.94 8.81 -11.22
CA ILE A 271 12.72 7.82 -10.15
C ILE A 271 13.67 8.16 -9.00
N LEU A 272 13.12 8.20 -7.78
CA LEU A 272 13.95 8.42 -6.59
C LEU A 272 14.66 7.13 -6.21
N GLY A 273 15.96 7.25 -6.04
CA GLY A 273 16.80 6.22 -5.43
C GLY A 273 16.72 6.27 -3.91
N GLY A 274 17.63 5.52 -3.28
CA GLY A 274 17.83 5.57 -1.84
C GLY A 274 18.65 6.78 -1.38
N ILE A 275 18.61 7.04 -0.08
CA ILE A 275 19.58 7.87 0.61
C ILE A 275 20.92 7.12 0.62
N PRO A 276 22.02 7.70 0.10
CA PRO A 276 23.33 7.06 0.12
C PRO A 276 23.82 6.71 1.52
N ARG A 277 24.63 5.65 1.65
CA ARG A 277 25.23 5.21 2.92
C ARG A 277 26.00 6.33 3.62
N ARG A 278 26.68 7.19 2.84
CA ARG A 278 27.42 8.35 3.37
C ARG A 278 26.56 9.30 4.21
N GLU A 279 25.28 9.48 3.89
CA GLU A 279 24.37 10.39 4.62
C GLU A 279 24.05 9.88 6.03
N PHE A 280 24.16 8.57 6.29
CA PHE A 280 23.94 7.95 7.60
C PHE A 280 25.20 7.92 8.48
N THR A 281 26.34 8.37 7.96
CA THR A 281 27.60 8.38 8.72
C THR A 281 27.62 9.52 9.74
N ARG A 282 28.27 9.27 10.88
CA ARG A 282 28.46 10.28 11.93
C ARG A 282 29.05 11.59 11.40
N ALA A 283 30.11 11.50 10.59
CA ALA A 283 30.78 12.66 10.02
C ALA A 283 29.85 13.50 9.12
N SER A 284 28.99 12.86 8.31
CA SER A 284 28.01 13.59 7.50
C SER A 284 26.96 14.30 8.35
N ILE A 285 26.54 13.69 9.46
CA ILE A 285 25.55 14.29 10.37
C ILE A 285 26.18 15.45 11.15
N GLU A 286 27.41 15.30 11.65
CA GLU A 286 28.16 16.37 12.32
C GLU A 286 28.33 17.60 11.41
N SER A 287 28.71 17.39 10.15
CA SER A 287 28.80 18.47 9.16
C SER A 287 27.46 19.20 8.94
N LYS A 288 26.34 18.47 8.85
CA LYS A 288 25.00 19.09 8.71
C LYS A 288 24.60 19.89 9.95
N ILE A 289 24.98 19.43 11.15
CA ILE A 289 24.73 20.15 12.41
C ILE A 289 25.53 21.46 12.44
N GLU A 290 26.81 21.43 12.05
CA GLU A 290 27.66 22.63 12.02
C GLU A 290 27.12 23.70 11.05
N GLU A 291 26.51 23.28 9.95
CA GLU A 291 25.92 24.16 8.94
C GLU A 291 24.51 24.65 9.29
N THR A 292 23.83 24.02 10.25
CA THR A 292 22.42 24.30 10.56
C THR A 292 22.28 25.04 11.90
N PRO A 293 21.79 26.30 11.91
CA PRO A 293 21.62 27.05 13.15
C PRO A 293 20.74 26.31 14.18
N GLN A 294 21.17 26.31 15.44
CA GLN A 294 20.46 25.69 16.58
C GLN A 294 20.31 24.16 16.50
N ALA A 295 20.90 23.51 15.49
CA ALA A 295 20.89 22.06 15.40
C ALA A 295 21.73 21.43 16.52
N GLN A 296 21.27 20.29 16.98
CA GLN A 296 21.93 19.41 17.94
C GLN A 296 22.02 18.00 17.33
N TRP A 297 22.63 17.06 18.06
CA TRP A 297 22.59 15.67 17.62
C TRP A 297 21.12 15.20 17.48
N PRO A 298 20.74 14.54 16.36
CA PRO A 298 19.35 14.13 16.15
C PRO A 298 18.86 13.17 17.22
N VAL A 299 17.67 13.43 17.76
CA VAL A 299 17.01 12.52 18.71
C VAL A 299 16.11 11.51 18.01
N HIS A 300 15.66 11.84 16.80
CA HIS A 300 14.76 11.05 15.99
C HIS A 300 15.15 11.10 14.52
N ALA A 301 15.04 9.96 13.83
CA ALA A 301 15.27 9.85 12.39
C ALA A 301 14.04 9.25 11.68
N VAL A 302 13.61 9.85 10.58
CA VAL A 302 12.49 9.36 9.76
C VAL A 302 12.97 9.05 8.35
N ILE A 303 12.76 7.80 7.91
CA ILE A 303 13.20 7.27 6.61
C ILE A 303 12.00 6.64 5.90
N THR A 304 11.75 6.99 4.65
CA THR A 304 10.67 6.38 3.86
C THR A 304 11.16 5.03 3.30
N ASN A 305 10.60 3.91 3.73
CA ASN A 305 10.99 2.57 3.27
C ASN A 305 9.78 1.67 2.96
N SER A 306 9.56 1.20 1.73
CA SER A 306 10.33 1.48 0.52
C SER A 306 10.12 2.90 0.00
N THR A 307 10.94 3.31 -0.99
CA THR A 307 10.55 4.42 -1.87
C THR A 307 9.25 4.09 -2.61
N TYR A 308 8.62 5.10 -3.22
CA TYR A 308 7.35 4.94 -3.93
C TYR A 308 7.44 3.91 -5.07
N ASP A 309 8.51 3.97 -5.85
CA ASP A 309 8.77 3.10 -7.00
C ASP A 309 9.33 1.72 -6.60
N GLY A 310 9.41 1.42 -5.30
CA GLY A 310 9.71 0.07 -4.80
C GLY A 310 11.16 -0.22 -4.45
N LEU A 311 11.97 0.78 -4.13
CA LEU A 311 13.32 0.53 -3.63
C LEU A 311 13.32 0.38 -2.11
N LEU A 312 13.65 -0.81 -1.64
CA LEU A 312 13.80 -1.17 -0.23
C LEU A 312 15.24 -0.95 0.23
N TYR A 313 15.43 -0.53 1.47
CA TYR A 313 16.75 -0.39 2.08
C TYR A 313 17.24 -1.67 2.76
N ASN A 314 18.56 -1.82 2.89
CA ASN A 314 19.17 -2.69 3.88
C ASN A 314 18.97 -2.10 5.29
N THR A 315 17.83 -2.41 5.90
CA THR A 315 17.47 -1.85 7.21
C THR A 315 18.33 -2.39 8.35
N ASN A 316 18.90 -3.59 8.22
CA ASN A 316 19.85 -4.14 9.18
C ASN A 316 21.10 -3.25 9.26
N TRP A 317 21.62 -2.84 8.12
CA TRP A 317 22.74 -1.92 8.04
C TRP A 317 22.40 -0.56 8.65
N ILE A 318 21.23 0.03 8.32
CA ILE A 318 20.79 1.33 8.88
C ILE A 318 20.67 1.25 10.41
N LYS A 319 20.03 0.20 10.94
CA LYS A 319 19.86 -0.03 12.39
C LYS A 319 21.20 -0.09 13.12
N GLN A 320 22.23 -0.65 12.50
CA GLN A 320 23.57 -0.75 13.09
C GLN A 320 24.35 0.56 12.98
N MET A 321 24.33 1.20 11.81
CA MET A 321 25.18 2.34 11.49
C MET A 321 24.66 3.69 11.98
N LEU A 322 23.33 3.92 11.93
CA LEU A 322 22.75 5.21 12.26
C LEU A 322 22.68 5.39 13.77
N ASP A 323 23.55 6.23 14.32
CA ASP A 323 23.67 6.51 15.76
C ASP A 323 22.60 7.49 16.27
N VAL A 324 21.33 7.12 16.11
CA VAL A 324 20.16 7.87 16.58
C VAL A 324 19.30 6.93 17.44
N PRO A 325 18.85 7.36 18.63
CA PRO A 325 18.14 6.47 19.57
C PRO A 325 16.71 6.12 19.13
N SER A 326 16.09 6.91 18.26
CA SER A 326 14.74 6.65 17.75
C SER A 326 14.73 6.67 16.23
N ILE A 327 14.39 5.55 15.58
CA ILE A 327 14.36 5.42 14.12
C ILE A 327 12.95 5.01 13.68
N HIS A 328 12.33 5.82 12.84
CA HIS A 328 11.02 5.58 12.26
C HIS A 328 11.14 5.32 10.76
N PHE A 329 10.71 4.13 10.35
CA PHE A 329 10.51 3.80 8.95
C PHE A 329 9.05 4.08 8.55
N ASP A 330 8.81 5.11 7.73
CA ASP A 330 7.50 5.29 7.09
C ASP A 330 7.32 4.18 6.05
N SER A 331 6.61 3.13 6.46
CA SER A 331 6.45 1.87 5.74
C SER A 331 5.07 1.75 5.11
N ALA A 332 4.43 2.88 4.79
CA ALA A 332 3.08 2.94 4.26
C ALA A 332 2.87 2.08 3.00
N TRP A 333 3.91 1.91 2.18
CA TRP A 333 3.87 1.18 0.91
C TRP A 333 4.22 -0.30 0.98
N VAL A 334 4.70 -0.78 2.13
CA VAL A 334 5.23 -2.16 2.28
C VAL A 334 4.70 -2.90 3.53
N PRO A 335 3.38 -2.85 3.82
CA PRO A 335 2.78 -3.51 4.98
C PRO A 335 2.80 -5.05 4.94
N TYR A 336 3.36 -5.64 3.88
CA TYR A 336 3.38 -7.08 3.63
C TYR A 336 4.75 -7.75 3.89
N THR A 337 5.76 -6.97 4.27
CA THR A 337 7.16 -7.44 4.33
C THR A 337 7.38 -8.61 5.30
N HIS A 338 6.63 -8.69 6.39
CA HIS A 338 6.76 -9.79 7.36
C HIS A 338 6.37 -11.17 6.78
N PHE A 339 5.57 -11.21 5.71
CA PHE A 339 4.89 -12.43 5.27
C PHE A 339 5.58 -13.16 4.10
N HIS A 340 6.73 -12.67 3.62
CA HIS A 340 7.52 -13.34 2.59
C HIS A 340 9.03 -13.24 2.87
N PRO A 341 9.79 -14.35 2.75
CA PRO A 341 11.23 -14.36 3.06
C PRO A 341 12.12 -13.37 2.29
N ILE A 342 11.76 -12.98 1.07
CA ILE A 342 12.57 -12.07 0.23
C ILE A 342 12.77 -10.70 0.88
N TYR A 343 11.87 -10.29 1.78
CA TYR A 343 11.93 -9.00 2.48
C TYR A 343 12.72 -9.05 3.79
N GLN A 344 13.26 -10.21 4.19
CA GLN A 344 14.11 -10.30 5.38
C GLN A 344 15.31 -9.34 5.27
N GLY A 345 15.57 -8.62 6.36
CA GLY A 345 16.59 -7.55 6.44
C GLY A 345 16.19 -6.23 5.78
N LYS A 346 15.02 -6.16 5.14
CA LYS A 346 14.59 -5.01 4.31
C LYS A 346 13.42 -4.21 4.88
N SER A 347 12.98 -4.54 6.10
CA SER A 347 11.93 -3.82 6.84
C SER A 347 12.38 -3.44 8.25
N GLY A 348 11.82 -2.35 8.77
CA GLY A 348 12.04 -1.87 10.14
C GLY A 348 11.70 -2.92 11.20
N MET A 349 10.67 -3.74 11.02
CA MET A 349 10.31 -4.83 11.93
C MET A 349 11.12 -6.11 11.72
N SER A 350 11.97 -6.21 10.69
CA SER A 350 12.84 -7.37 10.50
C SER A 350 13.90 -7.49 11.60
N GLY A 351 14.16 -8.72 12.06
CA GLY A 351 15.17 -9.03 13.06
C GLY A 351 14.75 -8.70 14.50
N ASP A 352 15.73 -8.75 15.40
CA ASP A 352 15.55 -8.56 16.83
C ASP A 352 15.64 -7.08 17.24
N ARG A 353 15.34 -6.81 18.51
CA ARG A 353 15.51 -5.51 19.15
C ARG A 353 16.95 -5.02 19.01
N VAL A 354 17.12 -3.73 18.75
CA VAL A 354 18.44 -3.07 18.69
C VAL A 354 18.71 -2.37 20.04
N PRO A 355 19.76 -2.74 20.80
CA PRO A 355 20.03 -2.14 22.10
C PRO A 355 20.17 -0.61 22.02
N GLY A 356 19.53 0.09 22.96
CA GLY A 356 19.57 1.55 23.05
C GLY A 356 18.78 2.28 21.96
N LYS A 357 18.01 1.56 21.12
CA LYS A 357 17.17 2.15 20.08
C LYS A 357 15.73 1.66 20.16
N VAL A 358 14.80 2.54 19.79
CA VAL A 358 13.42 2.20 19.48
C VAL A 358 13.18 2.33 17.99
N ILE A 359 12.61 1.30 17.38
CA ILE A 359 12.30 1.25 15.96
C ILE A 359 10.78 1.31 15.79
N PHE A 360 10.33 2.24 14.95
CA PHE A 360 8.93 2.38 14.57
C PHE A 360 8.73 2.00 13.09
N GLU A 361 7.65 1.31 12.79
CA GLU A 361 7.08 1.28 11.46
C GLU A 361 5.66 1.86 11.48
N THR A 362 5.34 2.68 10.50
CA THR A 362 3.97 3.13 10.26
C THR A 362 3.48 2.60 8.93
N GLN A 363 2.36 1.89 8.94
CA GLN A 363 1.88 1.16 7.77
C GLN A 363 0.46 1.58 7.40
N SER A 364 0.23 1.84 6.11
CA SER A 364 -1.13 2.07 5.58
C SER A 364 -1.74 0.74 5.19
N THR A 365 -2.44 0.10 6.13
CA THR A 365 -3.09 -1.19 5.91
C THR A 365 -4.00 -1.18 4.67
N HIS A 366 -4.68 -0.06 4.42
CA HIS A 366 -5.60 0.12 3.29
C HIS A 366 -4.95 0.31 1.91
N LYS A 367 -3.61 0.46 1.83
CA LYS A 367 -2.93 0.64 0.53
C LYS A 367 -2.67 -0.70 -0.16
N MET A 368 -1.85 -1.54 0.47
CA MET A 368 -1.35 -2.78 -0.15
C MET A 368 -1.91 -4.05 0.51
N LEU A 369 -2.65 -3.93 1.61
CA LEU A 369 -3.45 -5.00 2.21
C LEU A 369 -4.95 -4.70 2.02
N ALA A 370 -5.81 -5.49 2.66
CA ALA A 370 -7.26 -5.36 2.55
C ALA A 370 -7.87 -4.77 3.84
N ALA A 371 -7.96 -3.43 3.91
CA ALA A 371 -8.61 -2.71 5.01
C ALA A 371 -9.33 -1.46 4.48
N PHE A 372 -10.26 -0.89 5.24
CA PHE A 372 -10.94 0.34 4.84
C PHE A 372 -9.99 1.53 4.82
N SER A 373 -10.25 2.51 3.95
CA SER A 373 -9.50 3.77 3.93
C SER A 373 -9.41 4.37 5.35
N GLN A 374 -8.28 5.03 5.64
CA GLN A 374 -7.88 5.51 6.96
C GLN A 374 -7.38 4.43 7.95
N ALA A 375 -7.53 3.13 7.66
CA ALA A 375 -6.90 2.08 8.45
C ALA A 375 -5.37 2.18 8.40
N SER A 376 -4.73 2.27 9.56
CA SER A 376 -3.27 2.37 9.69
C SER A 376 -2.80 1.68 10.97
N LEU A 377 -1.54 1.26 10.95
CA LEU A 377 -0.86 0.62 12.07
C LEU A 377 0.40 1.40 12.44
N ILE A 378 0.67 1.47 13.74
CA ILE A 378 1.99 1.79 14.27
C ILE A 378 2.54 0.52 14.90
N HIS A 379 3.72 0.08 14.48
CA HIS A 379 4.45 -1.04 15.06
C HIS A 379 5.67 -0.51 15.80
N ILE A 380 5.91 -1.03 17.00
CA ILE A 380 7.01 -0.62 17.87
C ILE A 380 7.89 -1.84 18.18
N LYS A 381 9.21 -1.66 18.10
CA LYS A 381 10.21 -2.64 18.53
C LYS A 381 11.31 -1.93 19.32
N GLY A 382 11.38 -2.17 20.62
CA GLY A 382 12.22 -1.43 21.56
C GLY A 382 11.43 -0.88 22.73
N GLU A 383 12.14 -0.28 23.68
CA GLU A 383 11.54 0.30 24.89
C GLU A 383 11.01 1.70 24.60
N TYR A 384 9.82 1.99 25.12
CA TYR A 384 9.15 3.29 25.02
C TYR A 384 8.32 3.50 26.28
N ASP A 385 8.00 4.76 26.59
CA ASP A 385 7.08 5.10 27.67
C ASP A 385 5.64 4.97 27.16
N GLU A 386 4.94 3.94 27.61
CA GLU A 386 3.59 3.60 27.17
C GLU A 386 2.56 4.68 27.53
N GLU A 387 2.66 5.29 28.71
CA GLU A 387 1.73 6.34 29.14
C GLU A 387 1.93 7.61 28.29
N THR A 388 3.19 8.03 28.12
CA THR A 388 3.52 9.19 27.29
C THR A 388 3.17 8.95 25.81
N PHE A 389 3.38 7.74 25.29
CA PHE A 389 2.99 7.39 23.93
C PHE A 389 1.47 7.36 23.75
N ASN A 390 0.73 6.83 24.74
CA ASN A 390 -0.73 6.82 24.67
C ASN A 390 -1.31 8.25 24.71
N GLU A 391 -0.72 9.18 25.46
CA GLU A 391 -1.10 10.60 25.39
C GLU A 391 -0.92 11.16 23.97
N ALA A 392 0.21 10.90 23.32
CA ALA A 392 0.43 11.30 21.93
C ALA A 392 -0.56 10.62 20.95
N PHE A 393 -0.94 9.37 21.21
CA PHE A 393 -1.96 8.64 20.45
C PHE A 393 -3.35 9.28 20.61
N MET A 394 -3.77 9.59 21.83
CA MET A 394 -5.06 10.21 22.14
C MET A 394 -5.16 11.65 21.63
N MET A 395 -4.06 12.43 21.61
CA MET A 395 -4.04 13.78 21.02
C MET A 395 -4.48 13.81 19.55
N HIS A 396 -4.34 12.69 18.85
CA HIS A 396 -4.63 12.58 17.42
C HIS A 396 -5.77 11.62 17.06
N THR A 397 -6.34 10.93 18.05
CA THR A 397 -7.40 9.94 17.83
C THR A 397 -8.73 10.50 18.31
N SER A 398 -9.77 10.38 17.48
CA SER A 398 -11.13 10.77 17.86
C SER A 398 -11.61 9.95 19.07
N THR A 399 -12.27 10.60 20.04
CA THR A 399 -12.95 9.93 21.17
C THR A 399 -14.15 9.08 20.73
N SER A 400 -14.52 9.15 19.46
CA SER A 400 -15.52 8.29 18.80
C SER A 400 -14.90 7.71 17.52
N PRO A 401 -14.04 6.68 17.64
CA PRO A 401 -13.44 6.04 16.48
C PRO A 401 -14.47 5.19 15.72
N SER A 402 -14.29 5.04 14.41
CA SER A 402 -15.15 4.18 13.58
C SER A 402 -14.80 2.71 13.77
N TYR A 403 -15.65 1.95 14.45
CA TYR A 403 -15.43 0.53 14.72
C TYR A 403 -15.38 -0.35 13.46
N PRO A 404 -16.10 -0.05 12.36
CA PRO A 404 -15.86 -0.72 11.08
C PRO A 404 -14.41 -0.59 10.58
N ILE A 405 -13.76 0.57 10.78
CA ILE A 405 -12.35 0.76 10.42
C ILE A 405 -11.46 -0.09 11.32
N VAL A 406 -11.69 -0.08 12.64
CA VAL A 406 -10.96 -0.90 13.62
C VAL A 406 -11.04 -2.39 13.26
N ALA A 407 -12.25 -2.91 13.01
CA ALA A 407 -12.46 -4.30 12.62
C ALA A 407 -11.77 -4.63 11.29
N SER A 408 -11.72 -3.70 10.33
CA SER A 408 -11.01 -3.91 9.07
C SER A 408 -9.49 -4.02 9.24
N ILE A 409 -8.90 -3.29 10.21
CA ILE A 409 -7.48 -3.38 10.54
C ILE A 409 -7.16 -4.78 11.09
N GLU A 410 -7.92 -5.22 12.08
CA GLU A 410 -7.72 -6.52 12.71
C GLU A 410 -7.99 -7.67 11.73
N THR A 411 -9.03 -7.55 10.90
CA THR A 411 -9.34 -8.53 9.85
C THR A 411 -8.23 -8.62 8.82
N ALA A 412 -7.59 -7.50 8.45
CA ALA A 412 -6.43 -7.53 7.55
C ALA A 412 -5.26 -8.34 8.15
N ALA A 413 -5.02 -8.23 9.46
CA ALA A 413 -4.05 -9.07 10.15
C ALA A 413 -4.47 -10.55 10.11
N ALA A 414 -5.74 -10.86 10.37
CA ALA A 414 -6.25 -12.23 10.32
C ALA A 414 -6.11 -12.87 8.93
N MET A 415 -6.30 -12.11 7.86
CA MET A 415 -6.08 -12.58 6.48
C MET A 415 -4.62 -12.97 6.20
N LEU A 416 -3.67 -12.37 6.92
CA LEU A 416 -2.23 -12.57 6.73
C LEU A 416 -1.62 -13.58 7.71
N ARG A 417 -2.40 -14.05 8.69
CA ARG A 417 -1.92 -15.00 9.68
C ARG A 417 -1.79 -16.40 9.09
N GLY A 418 -0.70 -17.10 9.43
CA GLY A 418 -0.47 -18.50 9.07
C GLY A 418 -0.17 -18.72 7.58
N ASN A 419 -0.39 -19.96 7.11
CA ASN A 419 -0.13 -20.34 5.72
C ASN A 419 -1.00 -19.60 4.69
N PRO A 420 -2.30 -19.33 4.92
CA PRO A 420 -3.12 -18.58 3.96
C PRO A 420 -2.54 -17.21 3.64
N GLY A 421 -2.03 -16.49 4.65
CA GLY A 421 -1.41 -15.17 4.47
C GLY A 421 -0.14 -15.21 3.64
N LYS A 422 0.79 -16.12 3.96
CA LYS A 422 2.01 -16.34 3.15
C LYS A 422 1.65 -16.62 1.70
N ARG A 423 0.64 -17.45 1.47
CA ARG A 423 0.17 -17.81 0.13
C ARG A 423 -0.43 -16.62 -0.63
N LEU A 424 -1.15 -15.72 0.04
CA LEU A 424 -1.65 -14.48 -0.58
C LEU A 424 -0.50 -13.61 -1.10
N ILE A 425 0.55 -13.41 -0.30
CA ILE A 425 1.70 -12.59 -0.68
C ILE A 425 2.55 -13.29 -1.76
N ASN A 426 2.86 -14.58 -1.60
CA ASN A 426 3.61 -15.36 -2.60
C ASN A 426 2.94 -15.28 -3.98
N ARG A 427 1.63 -15.47 -4.03
CA ARG A 427 0.88 -15.37 -5.28
C ARG A 427 0.91 -13.96 -5.90
N SER A 428 0.99 -12.92 -5.08
CA SER A 428 1.16 -11.54 -5.55
C SER A 428 2.52 -11.37 -6.22
N VAL A 429 3.57 -11.89 -5.57
CA VAL A 429 4.94 -11.89 -6.07
C VAL A 429 5.06 -12.70 -7.36
N GLU A 430 4.52 -13.92 -7.40
CA GLU A 430 4.48 -14.78 -8.60
C GLU A 430 3.78 -14.09 -9.77
N ARG A 431 2.63 -13.43 -9.53
CA ARG A 431 1.90 -12.70 -10.57
C ARG A 431 2.70 -11.50 -11.09
N ALA A 432 3.36 -10.76 -10.20
CA ALA A 432 4.20 -9.64 -10.59
C ALA A 432 5.39 -10.12 -11.45
N LEU A 433 6.07 -11.19 -11.03
CA LEU A 433 7.17 -11.81 -11.79
C LEU A 433 6.67 -12.31 -13.16
N HIS A 434 5.55 -13.02 -13.20
CA HIS A 434 4.98 -13.50 -14.45
C HIS A 434 4.64 -12.35 -15.40
N PHE A 435 3.99 -11.29 -14.90
CA PHE A 435 3.70 -10.10 -15.71
C PHE A 435 4.98 -9.45 -16.23
N ARG A 436 6.04 -9.36 -15.41
CA ARG A 436 7.34 -8.83 -15.83
C ARG A 436 7.93 -9.62 -17.01
N LYS A 437 7.94 -10.95 -16.89
CA LYS A 437 8.40 -11.84 -17.96
C LYS A 437 7.55 -11.73 -19.22
N GLU A 438 6.23 -11.59 -19.10
CA GLU A 438 5.35 -11.43 -20.26
C GLU A 438 5.58 -10.14 -21.02
N VAL A 439 5.85 -9.02 -20.33
CA VAL A 439 6.19 -7.76 -21.02
C VAL A 439 7.53 -7.86 -21.75
N GLN A 440 8.54 -8.49 -21.14
CA GLN A 440 9.84 -8.72 -21.79
C GLN A 440 9.71 -9.64 -23.01
N ARG A 441 8.98 -10.77 -22.87
CA ARG A 441 8.68 -11.67 -23.99
C ARG A 441 7.98 -10.93 -25.13
N LEU A 442 6.95 -10.13 -24.82
CA LEU A 442 6.25 -9.34 -25.84
C LEU A 442 7.14 -8.26 -26.46
N ARG A 443 8.10 -7.69 -25.71
CA ARG A 443 9.08 -6.75 -26.24
C ARG A 443 9.98 -7.42 -27.27
N GLU A 444 10.47 -8.63 -27.00
CA GLU A 444 11.32 -9.40 -27.91
C GLU A 444 10.57 -9.90 -29.15
N GLU A 445 9.31 -10.31 -28.99
CA GLU A 445 8.48 -10.86 -30.08
C GLU A 445 7.77 -9.79 -30.92
N SER A 446 7.62 -8.56 -30.41
CA SER A 446 6.92 -7.49 -31.14
C SER A 446 7.78 -6.88 -32.24
N ASP A 447 7.16 -6.61 -33.39
CA ASP A 447 7.78 -5.79 -34.42
C ASP A 447 7.96 -4.35 -33.91
N SER A 448 9.15 -3.78 -34.12
CA SER A 448 9.54 -2.39 -33.82
C SER A 448 9.63 -2.04 -32.33
N TRP A 449 8.86 -1.06 -31.85
CA TRP A 449 8.90 -0.58 -30.46
C TRP A 449 7.89 -1.35 -29.59
N PHE A 450 8.24 -1.60 -28.32
CA PHE A 450 7.31 -2.02 -27.28
C PHE A 450 7.65 -1.32 -25.96
N PHE A 451 6.84 -1.54 -24.94
CA PHE A 451 7.15 -1.10 -23.59
C PHE A 451 8.36 -1.86 -23.02
N ASP A 452 9.05 -1.26 -22.05
CA ASP A 452 10.04 -1.95 -21.22
C ASP A 452 9.58 -2.07 -19.78
N ILE A 453 10.36 -2.77 -18.96
CA ILE A 453 10.24 -2.73 -17.51
C ILE A 453 11.56 -2.27 -16.90
N TRP A 454 11.46 -1.38 -15.93
CA TRP A 454 12.59 -0.97 -15.11
C TRP A 454 12.92 -2.06 -14.08
N GLN A 455 13.91 -2.89 -14.42
CA GLN A 455 14.38 -4.06 -13.66
C GLN A 455 15.75 -4.53 -14.20
N PRO A 456 16.45 -5.46 -13.51
CA PRO A 456 17.60 -6.15 -14.09
C PRO A 456 17.28 -6.84 -15.42
N GLU A 457 18.30 -7.03 -16.25
CA GLU A 457 18.15 -7.67 -17.58
C GLU A 457 17.55 -9.08 -17.47
N GLU A 458 18.02 -9.87 -16.51
CA GLU A 458 17.54 -11.23 -16.25
C GLU A 458 16.82 -11.30 -14.89
N VAL A 459 15.57 -11.80 -14.89
CA VAL A 459 14.74 -11.98 -13.69
C VAL A 459 14.14 -13.38 -13.65
N ASP A 460 14.97 -14.39 -13.41
CA ASP A 460 14.54 -15.79 -13.42
C ASP A 460 13.68 -16.15 -12.21
N GLU A 461 14.10 -15.71 -11.02
CA GLU A 461 13.43 -15.96 -9.75
C GLU A 461 12.94 -14.66 -9.10
N ALA A 462 11.91 -14.79 -8.28
CA ALA A 462 11.40 -13.66 -7.52
C ALA A 462 12.26 -13.42 -6.28
N GLU A 463 13.03 -12.34 -6.32
CA GLU A 463 13.77 -11.81 -5.18
C GLU A 463 13.65 -10.29 -5.14
N CYS A 464 14.04 -9.68 -4.02
CA CYS A 464 14.25 -8.23 -4.03
C CYS A 464 15.61 -7.96 -4.69
N TRP A 465 15.62 -7.70 -6.00
CA TRP A 465 16.85 -7.63 -6.78
C TRP A 465 17.75 -6.47 -6.34
N PRO A 466 19.03 -6.70 -6.04
CA PRO A 466 19.93 -5.65 -5.59
C PRO A 466 20.18 -4.61 -6.68
N VAL A 467 20.37 -3.36 -6.27
CA VAL A 467 20.86 -2.28 -7.13
C VAL A 467 22.38 -2.27 -7.07
N THR A 468 23.03 -3.00 -7.98
CA THR A 468 24.47 -3.25 -7.94
C THR A 468 25.29 -2.13 -8.62
N PRO A 469 26.39 -1.65 -8.03
CA PRO A 469 27.26 -0.70 -8.71
C PRO A 469 27.81 -1.28 -10.02
N GLY A 470 27.73 -0.51 -11.11
CA GLY A 470 28.21 -0.91 -12.44
C GLY A 470 27.13 -1.49 -13.36
N GLU A 471 25.97 -1.87 -12.82
CA GLU A 471 24.78 -2.14 -13.63
C GLU A 471 24.15 -0.83 -14.12
N THR A 472 23.52 -0.84 -15.30
CA THR A 472 23.04 0.38 -15.95
C THR A 472 21.51 0.50 -15.96
N TRP A 473 20.77 -0.60 -15.77
CA TRP A 473 19.30 -0.65 -15.82
C TRP A 473 18.63 0.27 -14.80
N HIS A 474 19.26 0.52 -13.67
CA HIS A 474 18.67 1.38 -12.64
C HIS A 474 18.93 2.88 -12.89
N GLY A 475 19.92 3.24 -13.71
CA GLY A 475 20.24 4.63 -14.07
C GLY A 475 20.82 5.49 -12.93
N PHE A 476 21.25 4.88 -11.83
CA PHE A 476 21.93 5.56 -10.71
C PHE A 476 23.45 5.53 -10.92
N THR A 477 24.10 6.70 -10.89
CA THR A 477 25.54 6.82 -11.21
C THR A 477 26.46 6.30 -10.12
N ASP A 478 26.11 6.53 -8.84
CA ASP A 478 26.91 6.15 -7.66
C ASP A 478 26.05 5.31 -6.70
N ALA A 479 25.54 4.17 -7.16
CA ALA A 479 24.83 3.25 -6.30
C ALA A 479 25.78 2.63 -5.24
N ASP A 480 25.31 2.51 -4.01
CA ASP A 480 26.02 1.78 -2.95
C ASP A 480 25.70 0.28 -3.06
N ASP A 481 26.73 -0.57 -2.96
CA ASP A 481 26.55 -2.03 -2.96
C ASP A 481 25.82 -2.53 -1.70
N ASP A 482 25.02 -3.60 -1.85
CA ASP A 482 24.20 -4.21 -0.79
C ASP A 482 23.36 -3.21 0.02
N HIS A 483 22.83 -2.18 -0.63
CA HIS A 483 22.12 -1.08 0.03
C HIS A 483 20.65 -0.96 -0.36
N MET A 484 20.35 -1.00 -1.65
CA MET A 484 18.99 -0.87 -2.18
C MET A 484 18.57 -2.13 -2.93
N PHE A 485 17.28 -2.48 -2.85
CA PHE A 485 16.70 -3.64 -3.51
C PHE A 485 15.37 -3.29 -4.17
N LEU A 486 15.14 -3.74 -5.41
CA LEU A 486 13.89 -3.56 -6.12
C LEU A 486 12.84 -4.58 -5.67
N ASP A 487 11.70 -4.08 -5.20
CA ASP A 487 10.54 -4.89 -4.84
C ASP A 487 9.81 -5.44 -6.09
N PRO A 488 9.66 -6.79 -6.22
CA PRO A 488 8.97 -7.41 -7.35
C PRO A 488 7.58 -6.87 -7.61
N VAL A 489 6.80 -6.54 -6.58
CA VAL A 489 5.39 -6.16 -6.73
C VAL A 489 5.17 -4.70 -7.12
N LYS A 490 6.25 -3.92 -7.28
CA LYS A 490 6.24 -2.53 -7.74
C LYS A 490 6.73 -2.48 -9.18
N VAL A 491 5.81 -2.64 -10.12
CA VAL A 491 6.13 -2.79 -11.55
C VAL A 491 6.14 -1.43 -12.23
N THR A 492 7.33 -0.96 -12.60
CA THR A 492 7.53 0.28 -13.35
C THR A 492 7.73 -0.04 -14.82
N ILE A 493 6.76 0.32 -15.66
CA ILE A 493 6.80 0.17 -17.11
C ILE A 493 7.43 1.42 -17.72
N LEU A 494 8.37 1.25 -18.65
CA LEU A 494 9.00 2.34 -19.38
C LEU A 494 8.41 2.47 -20.79
N THR A 495 8.24 3.70 -21.23
CA THR A 495 7.78 4.06 -22.57
C THR A 495 8.95 4.59 -23.40
N PRO A 496 8.99 4.39 -24.74
CA PRO A 496 10.07 4.92 -25.57
C PRO A 496 10.25 6.44 -25.45
N GLY A 497 11.48 6.92 -25.53
CA GLY A 497 11.79 8.35 -25.62
C GLY A 497 13.02 8.79 -24.83
N MET A 498 13.40 8.03 -23.80
CA MET A 498 14.60 8.28 -23.00
C MET A 498 15.13 6.97 -22.45
N ASP A 499 16.46 6.78 -22.49
CA ASP A 499 17.11 5.67 -21.79
C ASP A 499 17.30 5.98 -20.29
N GLU A 500 17.74 4.98 -19.53
CA GLU A 500 17.95 5.06 -18.09
C GLU A 500 19.07 6.04 -17.70
N GLN A 501 19.98 6.33 -18.63
CA GLN A 501 21.09 7.28 -18.46
C GLN A 501 20.68 8.72 -18.79
N GLY A 502 19.48 8.93 -19.34
CA GLY A 502 18.92 10.24 -19.65
C GLY A 502 19.18 10.72 -21.07
N ASN A 503 19.67 9.87 -21.97
CA ASN A 503 19.80 10.23 -23.37
C ASN A 503 18.42 10.21 -24.01
N MET A 504 18.02 11.36 -24.56
CA MET A 504 16.76 11.52 -25.25
C MET A 504 16.84 10.94 -26.67
N SER A 505 15.89 10.06 -27.00
CA SER A 505 15.71 9.55 -28.36
C SER A 505 15.18 10.63 -29.30
N GLU A 506 15.25 10.40 -30.61
CA GLU A 506 14.66 11.35 -31.58
C GLU A 506 13.13 11.34 -31.55
N GLU A 507 12.56 10.14 -31.41
CA GLU A 507 11.14 9.88 -31.25
C GLU A 507 10.85 9.34 -29.85
N GLY A 508 9.66 9.63 -29.34
CA GLY A 508 9.22 9.11 -28.04
C GLY A 508 7.72 9.17 -27.84
N ILE A 509 7.26 8.41 -26.86
CA ILE A 509 5.87 8.28 -26.46
C ILE A 509 5.79 8.65 -24.97
N PRO A 510 5.42 9.89 -24.63
CA PRO A 510 5.31 10.31 -23.24
C PRO A 510 4.29 9.45 -22.47
N ALA A 511 4.66 9.02 -21.26
CA ALA A 511 3.85 8.10 -20.46
C ALA A 511 2.46 8.66 -20.11
N ALA A 512 2.32 9.97 -20.00
CA ALA A 512 1.03 10.64 -19.80
C ALA A 512 -0.02 10.29 -20.88
N LEU A 513 0.42 10.04 -22.11
CA LEU A 513 -0.47 9.64 -23.21
C LEU A 513 -1.01 8.22 -23.00
N VAL A 514 -0.14 7.32 -22.56
CA VAL A 514 -0.47 5.93 -22.26
C VAL A 514 -1.40 5.88 -21.05
N ALA A 515 -1.13 6.69 -20.03
CA ALA A 515 -1.98 6.80 -18.84
C ALA A 515 -3.43 7.20 -19.20
N LYS A 516 -3.61 8.24 -20.03
CA LYS A 516 -4.96 8.63 -20.51
C LYS A 516 -5.65 7.51 -21.30
N PHE A 517 -4.92 6.77 -22.13
CA PHE A 517 -5.51 5.65 -22.88
C PHE A 517 -5.94 4.47 -21.99
N LEU A 518 -5.18 4.20 -20.94
CA LEU A 518 -5.50 3.17 -19.95
C LEU A 518 -6.70 3.58 -19.10
N ASP A 519 -6.82 4.85 -18.74
CA ASP A 519 -7.94 5.39 -17.97
C ASP A 519 -9.29 5.20 -18.69
N GLU A 520 -9.35 5.43 -20.01
CA GLU A 520 -10.55 5.15 -20.82
C GLU A 520 -10.97 3.67 -20.85
N ARG A 521 -10.07 2.77 -20.46
CA ARG A 521 -10.30 1.33 -20.31
C ARG A 521 -10.51 0.91 -18.86
N GLY A 522 -10.65 1.88 -17.94
CA GLY A 522 -10.84 1.67 -16.52
C GLY A 522 -9.59 1.15 -15.81
N VAL A 523 -8.39 1.41 -16.36
CA VAL A 523 -7.11 1.03 -15.76
C VAL A 523 -6.42 2.28 -15.22
N VAL A 524 -6.45 2.42 -13.89
CA VAL A 524 -5.82 3.54 -13.19
C VAL A 524 -4.32 3.28 -13.03
N VAL A 525 -3.50 4.28 -13.39
CA VAL A 525 -2.05 4.27 -13.17
C VAL A 525 -1.76 4.92 -11.82
N GLU A 526 -0.94 4.27 -10.99
CA GLU A 526 -0.63 4.75 -9.65
C GLU A 526 0.25 6.02 -9.68
N LYS A 527 1.31 5.99 -10.49
CA LYS A 527 2.21 7.12 -10.70
C LYS A 527 2.65 7.17 -12.15
N THR A 528 2.64 8.37 -12.71
CA THR A 528 3.11 8.65 -14.07
C THR A 528 4.22 9.69 -13.99
N GLY A 529 5.39 9.36 -14.53
CA GLY A 529 6.44 10.35 -14.82
C GLY A 529 6.52 10.65 -16.31
N PRO A 530 7.63 11.24 -16.80
CA PRO A 530 7.77 11.58 -18.21
C PRO A 530 7.70 10.36 -19.14
N TYR A 531 8.39 9.27 -18.78
CA TYR A 531 8.51 8.05 -19.59
C TYR A 531 8.33 6.76 -18.77
N ASN A 532 7.68 6.84 -17.61
CA ASN A 532 7.44 5.69 -16.75
C ASN A 532 6.03 5.68 -16.13
N LEU A 533 5.48 4.48 -15.95
CA LEU A 533 4.18 4.20 -15.34
C LEU A 533 4.37 3.17 -14.23
N LEU A 534 3.90 3.47 -13.02
CA LEU A 534 3.93 2.52 -11.90
C LEU A 534 2.60 1.79 -11.75
N PHE A 535 2.68 0.47 -11.59
CA PHE A 535 1.57 -0.41 -11.25
C PHE A 535 1.89 -1.23 -10.00
N LEU A 536 0.93 -1.26 -9.08
CA LEU A 536 1.06 -1.99 -7.81
C LEU A 536 0.39 -3.36 -7.91
N PHE A 537 1.18 -4.44 -7.83
CA PHE A 537 0.68 -5.81 -7.81
C PHE A 537 0.35 -6.22 -6.38
N SER A 538 -0.72 -5.63 -5.82
CA SER A 538 -1.24 -5.96 -4.48
C SER A 538 -2.00 -7.29 -4.46
N ILE A 539 -2.37 -7.76 -3.27
CA ILE A 539 -3.17 -8.98 -3.09
C ILE A 539 -4.54 -8.94 -3.78
N GLY A 540 -5.04 -7.73 -4.08
CA GLY A 540 -6.29 -7.52 -4.81
C GLY A 540 -6.15 -7.58 -6.34
N ILE A 541 -4.93 -7.62 -6.88
CA ILE A 541 -4.68 -7.81 -8.31
C ILE A 541 -4.68 -9.31 -8.61
N ASP A 542 -5.67 -9.73 -9.40
CA ASP A 542 -5.81 -11.10 -9.90
C ASP A 542 -5.25 -11.26 -11.32
N LYS A 543 -5.29 -12.49 -11.84
CA LYS A 543 -4.84 -12.79 -13.21
C LYS A 543 -5.66 -12.02 -14.26
N THR A 544 -6.95 -11.82 -14.00
CA THR A 544 -7.87 -11.10 -14.89
C THR A 544 -7.40 -9.66 -15.12
N ARG A 545 -7.10 -8.93 -14.05
CA ARG A 545 -6.61 -7.55 -14.11
C ARG A 545 -5.23 -7.45 -14.75
N ALA A 546 -4.32 -8.37 -14.42
CA ALA A 546 -2.99 -8.41 -15.04
C ALA A 546 -3.07 -8.62 -16.57
N MET A 547 -3.91 -9.56 -17.02
CA MET A 547 -4.15 -9.78 -18.45
C MET A 547 -4.88 -8.60 -19.11
N GLY A 548 -5.80 -7.95 -18.39
CA GLY A 548 -6.47 -6.73 -18.84
C GLY A 548 -5.48 -5.58 -19.10
N LEU A 549 -4.53 -5.37 -18.19
CA LEU A 549 -3.45 -4.39 -18.39
C LEU A 549 -2.56 -4.77 -19.57
N LEU A 550 -2.11 -6.02 -19.67
CA LEU A 550 -1.27 -6.49 -20.79
C LEU A 550 -1.98 -6.31 -22.13
N ARG A 551 -3.30 -6.59 -22.17
CA ARG A 551 -4.13 -6.34 -23.34
C ARG A 551 -4.25 -4.84 -23.64
N GLY A 552 -4.44 -4.00 -22.62
CA GLY A 552 -4.46 -2.55 -22.76
C GLY A 552 -3.17 -2.00 -23.40
N LEU A 553 -2.01 -2.49 -22.97
CA LEU A 553 -0.71 -2.10 -23.55
C LEU A 553 -0.57 -2.52 -25.02
N THR A 554 -0.91 -3.76 -25.36
CA THR A 554 -0.87 -4.22 -26.77
C THR A 554 -1.88 -3.49 -27.65
N GLU A 555 -3.06 -3.14 -27.13
CA GLU A 555 -4.04 -2.32 -27.84
C GLU A 555 -3.58 -0.89 -28.04
N PHE A 556 -2.90 -0.30 -27.04
CA PHE A 556 -2.29 1.02 -27.17
C PHE A 556 -1.30 1.02 -28.33
N LYS A 557 -0.35 0.06 -28.34
CA LYS A 557 0.63 -0.06 -29.43
C LYS A 557 -0.06 -0.19 -30.78
N ARG A 558 -1.02 -1.10 -30.92
CA ARG A 558 -1.76 -1.30 -32.18
C ARG A 558 -2.48 -0.02 -32.64
N ALA A 559 -3.13 0.70 -31.72
CA ALA A 559 -3.82 1.95 -32.03
C ALA A 559 -2.85 3.09 -32.40
N TYR A 560 -1.71 3.14 -31.72
CA TYR A 560 -0.62 4.07 -32.00
C TYR A 560 0.00 3.82 -33.37
N ASP A 561 0.29 2.57 -33.73
CA ASP A 561 0.89 2.20 -35.01
C ASP A 561 -0.07 2.42 -36.20
N LEU A 562 -1.39 2.26 -35.98
CA LEU A 562 -2.43 2.66 -36.95
C LEU A 562 -2.62 4.18 -37.07
N ASN A 563 -1.92 4.96 -36.24
CA ASN A 563 -1.98 6.41 -36.15
C ASN A 563 -3.42 6.94 -36.10
N LEU A 564 -4.24 6.38 -35.19
CA LEU A 564 -5.65 6.78 -35.05
C LEU A 564 -5.79 8.27 -34.71
N ARG A 565 -6.96 8.85 -35.03
CA ARG A 565 -7.29 10.22 -34.61
C ARG A 565 -7.46 10.27 -33.09
N VAL A 566 -7.04 11.38 -32.46
CA VAL A 566 -7.25 11.60 -31.01
C VAL A 566 -8.72 11.41 -30.65
N LYS A 567 -9.64 11.96 -31.45
CA LYS A 567 -11.09 11.74 -31.32
C LYS A 567 -11.54 10.28 -31.14
N ASN A 568 -10.87 9.35 -31.82
CA ASN A 568 -11.27 7.94 -31.82
C ASN A 568 -10.50 7.11 -30.79
N MET A 569 -9.26 7.51 -30.48
CA MET A 569 -8.38 6.78 -29.57
C MET A 569 -8.47 7.29 -28.13
N LEU A 570 -8.75 8.58 -27.96
CA LEU A 570 -8.88 9.30 -26.70
C LEU A 570 -10.11 10.27 -26.74
N PRO A 571 -11.35 9.76 -26.87
CA PRO A 571 -12.58 10.56 -26.84
C PRO A 571 -12.70 11.52 -25.65
N ASP A 572 -12.25 11.16 -24.45
CA ASP A 572 -12.40 12.02 -23.28
C ASP A 572 -11.46 13.22 -23.36
N LEU A 573 -10.21 13.01 -23.79
CA LEU A 573 -9.26 14.09 -24.11
C LEU A 573 -9.77 14.99 -25.25
N TYR A 574 -10.37 14.39 -26.28
CA TYR A 574 -10.98 15.14 -27.37
C TYR A 574 -12.13 16.03 -26.88
N ALA A 575 -12.89 15.59 -25.85
CA ALA A 575 -13.99 16.36 -25.29
C ALA A 575 -13.51 17.58 -24.48
N GLU A 576 -12.26 17.59 -23.99
CA GLU A 576 -11.66 18.74 -23.31
C GLU A 576 -11.52 19.95 -24.24
N ASP A 577 -11.03 19.74 -25.48
CA ASP A 577 -10.99 20.76 -26.53
C ASP A 577 -11.18 20.14 -27.94
N PRO A 578 -12.44 20.03 -28.42
CA PRO A 578 -12.75 19.43 -29.71
C PRO A 578 -12.17 20.17 -30.92
N ASP A 579 -11.93 21.49 -30.78
CA ASP A 579 -11.42 22.32 -31.87
C ASP A 579 -9.91 22.13 -32.01
N PHE A 580 -9.18 22.11 -30.89
CA PHE A 580 -7.75 21.82 -30.86
C PHE A 580 -7.42 20.41 -31.38
N TYR A 581 -8.17 19.39 -30.92
CA TYR A 581 -7.91 18.00 -31.29
C TYR A 581 -8.59 17.52 -32.58
N ARG A 582 -9.34 18.39 -33.27
CA ARG A 582 -10.24 18.05 -34.40
C ARG A 582 -9.63 17.10 -35.45
N ASN A 583 -8.42 17.41 -35.88
CA ASN A 583 -7.71 16.68 -36.95
C ASN A 583 -6.43 16.00 -36.48
N MET A 584 -6.10 16.11 -35.19
CA MET A 584 -4.85 15.59 -34.63
C MET A 584 -4.89 14.07 -34.57
N ARG A 585 -3.77 13.43 -34.91
CA ARG A 585 -3.58 11.99 -34.73
C ARG A 585 -2.65 11.72 -33.56
N ILE A 586 -2.70 10.48 -33.07
CA ILE A 586 -2.01 10.09 -31.85
C ILE A 586 -0.48 10.21 -31.97
N GLN A 587 0.11 9.90 -33.12
CA GLN A 587 1.55 10.05 -33.33
C GLN A 587 1.94 11.53 -33.35
N ASP A 588 1.14 12.40 -33.96
CA ASP A 588 1.40 13.85 -33.97
C ASP A 588 1.40 14.42 -32.54
N LEU A 589 0.44 13.98 -31.71
CA LEU A 589 0.35 14.35 -30.31
C LEU A 589 1.56 13.86 -29.51
N ALA A 590 1.90 12.57 -29.62
CA ALA A 590 3.04 11.98 -28.92
C ALA A 590 4.36 12.68 -29.27
N GLN A 591 4.63 12.87 -30.57
CA GLN A 591 5.84 13.54 -31.04
C GLN A 591 5.84 15.03 -30.72
N GLY A 592 4.68 15.68 -30.70
CA GLY A 592 4.52 17.07 -30.28
C GLY A 592 4.92 17.27 -28.81
N ILE A 593 4.41 16.44 -27.90
CA ILE A 593 4.76 16.50 -26.48
C ILE A 593 6.24 16.09 -26.27
N HIS A 594 6.71 15.03 -26.93
CA HIS A 594 8.10 14.58 -26.85
C HIS A 594 9.10 15.68 -27.28
N LYS A 595 8.79 16.40 -28.37
CA LYS A 595 9.60 17.55 -28.82
C LYS A 595 9.65 18.66 -27.78
N LEU A 596 8.55 18.96 -27.08
CA LEU A 596 8.56 19.94 -26.00
C LEU A 596 9.47 19.47 -24.84
N ILE A 597 9.36 18.20 -24.43
CA ILE A 597 10.21 17.61 -23.38
C ILE A 597 11.70 17.77 -23.75
N ARG A 598 12.07 17.52 -25.01
CA ARG A 598 13.44 17.70 -25.52
C ARG A 598 13.87 19.16 -25.59
N GLN A 599 13.03 20.04 -26.14
CA GLN A 599 13.33 21.47 -26.29
C GLN A 599 13.57 22.16 -24.94
N HIS A 600 12.83 21.73 -23.92
CA HIS A 600 12.93 22.28 -22.57
C HIS A 600 13.95 21.56 -21.67
N ASP A 601 14.61 20.49 -22.13
CA ASP A 601 15.51 19.66 -21.32
C ASP A 601 14.87 19.29 -19.96
N LEU A 602 13.63 18.79 -19.99
CA LEU A 602 12.89 18.48 -18.77
C LEU A 602 13.65 17.53 -17.83
N PRO A 603 14.24 16.40 -18.30
CA PRO A 603 15.00 15.50 -17.44
C PRO A 603 16.23 16.16 -16.82
N GLY A 604 17.01 16.92 -17.61
CA GLY A 604 18.21 17.61 -17.12
C GLY A 604 17.90 18.74 -16.15
N LEU A 605 16.82 19.49 -16.33
CA LEU A 605 16.34 20.48 -15.37
C LEU A 605 15.80 19.82 -14.09
N MET A 606 15.07 18.72 -14.21
CA MET A 606 14.56 17.96 -13.07
C MET A 606 15.70 17.43 -12.20
N LEU A 607 16.73 16.82 -12.78
CA LEU A 607 17.91 16.37 -12.03
C LEU A 607 18.56 17.52 -11.26
N ARG A 608 18.92 18.60 -11.96
CA ARG A 608 19.57 19.78 -11.37
C ARG A 608 18.74 20.43 -10.26
N ALA A 609 17.42 20.48 -10.40
CA ALA A 609 16.52 21.10 -9.41
C ALA A 609 16.51 20.34 -8.08
N PHE A 610 16.65 19.01 -8.09
CA PHE A 610 16.61 18.19 -6.88
C PHE A 610 18.00 17.84 -6.31
N GLU A 611 19.09 18.12 -7.04
CA GLU A 611 20.47 17.99 -6.53
C GLU A 611 20.82 19.05 -5.49
N VAL A 612 20.23 20.25 -5.63
CA VAL A 612 20.42 21.38 -4.72
C VAL A 612 19.26 21.50 -3.74
N LEU A 613 19.56 21.88 -2.50
CA LEU A 613 18.53 22.23 -1.52
C LEU A 613 18.34 23.75 -1.47
N PRO A 614 17.09 24.25 -1.40
CA PRO A 614 16.82 25.62 -1.01
C PRO A 614 17.41 25.95 0.37
N GLU A 615 17.67 27.24 0.62
CA GLU A 615 18.25 27.71 1.89
C GLU A 615 17.14 27.76 2.96
N MET A 616 17.32 27.06 4.09
CA MET A 616 16.36 27.11 5.20
C MET A 616 16.61 28.35 6.06
N ILE A 617 15.79 29.39 5.86
CA ILE A 617 15.88 30.66 6.62
C ILE A 617 15.28 30.53 8.01
N MET A 618 14.25 29.72 8.13
CA MET A 618 13.56 29.41 9.37
C MET A 618 12.94 28.02 9.27
N THR A 619 12.61 27.42 10.41
CA THR A 619 11.96 26.10 10.41
C THR A 619 10.55 26.17 9.80
N PRO A 620 10.00 25.06 9.29
CA PRO A 620 8.62 25.04 8.82
C PRO A 620 7.61 25.48 9.90
N HIS A 621 7.89 25.17 11.17
CA HIS A 621 7.11 25.64 12.31
C HIS A 621 7.11 27.17 12.41
N GLN A 622 8.29 27.80 12.39
CA GLN A 622 8.41 29.26 12.45
C GLN A 622 7.73 29.96 11.27
N ALA A 623 7.87 29.41 10.05
CA ALA A 623 7.16 29.91 8.88
C ALA A 623 5.64 29.82 9.05
N TRP A 624 5.15 28.70 9.58
CA TRP A 624 3.74 28.51 9.88
C TRP A 624 3.23 29.50 10.94
N GLN A 625 4.00 29.76 12.00
CA GLN A 625 3.66 30.76 13.02
C GLN A 625 3.50 32.18 12.42
N ARG A 626 4.29 32.54 11.42
CA ARG A 626 4.13 33.82 10.70
C ARG A 626 2.91 33.80 9.77
N GLN A 627 2.66 32.67 9.11
CA GLN A 627 1.50 32.50 8.24
C GLN A 627 0.17 32.64 9.00
N ILE A 628 0.03 32.06 10.18
CA ILE A 628 -1.21 32.17 10.98
C ILE A 628 -1.45 33.59 11.53
N LYS A 629 -0.40 34.41 11.64
CA LYS A 629 -0.51 35.85 11.95
C LYS A 629 -0.93 36.70 10.74
N GLY A 630 -1.09 36.10 9.56
CA GLY A 630 -1.42 36.82 8.33
C GLY A 630 -0.23 37.54 7.69
N GLU A 631 1.00 37.22 8.10
CA GLU A 631 2.25 37.80 7.58
C GLU A 631 2.68 37.19 6.24
N VAL A 632 1.72 37.03 5.34
CA VAL A 632 1.88 36.35 4.05
C VAL A 632 1.29 37.18 2.94
N GLU A 633 1.91 37.10 1.78
CA GLU A 633 1.41 37.66 0.53
C GLU A 633 1.52 36.65 -0.60
N THR A 634 0.84 36.94 -1.70
CA THR A 634 0.82 36.10 -2.88
C THR A 634 1.62 36.81 -3.96
N VAL A 635 2.60 36.12 -4.54
CA VAL A 635 3.47 36.65 -5.60
C VAL A 635 3.41 35.75 -6.82
N ALA A 636 3.77 36.28 -7.98
CA ALA A 636 3.98 35.44 -9.16
C ALA A 636 5.17 34.50 -8.94
N LEU A 637 5.13 33.33 -9.58
CA LEU A 637 6.12 32.28 -9.39
C LEU A 637 7.55 32.73 -9.74
N ASP A 638 7.70 33.57 -10.77
CA ASP A 638 8.96 34.17 -11.21
C ASP A 638 9.54 35.18 -10.19
N GLN A 639 8.74 35.64 -9.23
CA GLN A 639 9.13 36.53 -8.13
C GLN A 639 9.53 35.77 -6.86
N LEU A 640 9.60 34.44 -6.89
CA LEU A 640 10.09 33.62 -5.77
C LEU A 640 11.55 33.86 -5.34
N PRO A 641 12.51 34.18 -6.22
CA PRO A 641 13.91 34.34 -5.81
C PRO A 641 14.06 35.35 -4.67
N GLY A 642 14.79 34.96 -3.64
CA GLY A 642 15.01 35.81 -2.47
C GLY A 642 13.81 35.90 -1.50
N ARG A 643 12.68 35.23 -1.79
CA ARG A 643 11.49 35.20 -0.92
C ARG A 643 11.45 33.92 -0.11
N VAL A 644 10.95 34.00 1.12
CA VAL A 644 10.73 32.82 1.98
C VAL A 644 9.36 32.23 1.68
N SER A 645 9.33 30.95 1.29
CA SER A 645 8.09 30.25 0.99
C SER A 645 7.26 30.05 2.25
N ALA A 646 5.95 30.32 2.14
CA ALA A 646 5.01 30.05 3.23
C ALA A 646 4.43 28.62 3.14
N ASN A 647 4.34 28.07 1.92
CA ASN A 647 3.79 26.75 1.67
C ASN A 647 4.87 25.78 1.15
N MET A 648 4.61 24.49 1.26
CA MET A 648 5.35 23.48 0.51
C MET A 648 5.00 23.59 -0.98
N ILE A 649 6.01 23.53 -1.85
CA ILE A 649 5.86 23.39 -3.31
C ILE A 649 6.23 21.97 -3.70
N LEU A 650 5.29 21.26 -4.31
CA LEU A 650 5.43 19.86 -4.71
C LEU A 650 4.94 19.70 -6.17
N PRO A 651 5.87 19.67 -7.14
CA PRO A 651 5.55 19.51 -8.57
C PRO A 651 5.31 18.05 -8.98
N TYR A 652 4.46 17.84 -9.98
CA TYR A 652 4.34 16.59 -10.72
C TYR A 652 4.71 16.81 -12.19
N PRO A 653 5.74 16.11 -12.70
CA PRO A 653 6.68 15.21 -12.01
C PRO A 653 7.66 15.96 -11.07
N PRO A 654 8.39 15.26 -10.16
CA PRO A 654 8.32 13.82 -9.88
C PRO A 654 7.39 13.46 -8.69
N GLY A 655 6.67 14.42 -8.11
CA GLY A 655 5.75 14.16 -7.00
C GLY A 655 6.40 14.15 -5.61
N VAL A 656 7.52 14.85 -5.43
CA VAL A 656 8.28 14.93 -4.17
C VAL A 656 8.47 16.38 -3.76
N PRO A 657 8.47 16.73 -2.45
CA PRO A 657 8.66 18.11 -2.00
C PRO A 657 9.93 18.74 -2.57
N LEU A 658 9.77 19.85 -3.29
CA LEU A 658 10.88 20.60 -3.88
C LEU A 658 11.29 21.76 -2.97
N LEU A 659 10.31 22.51 -2.45
CA LEU A 659 10.50 23.62 -1.53
C LEU A 659 9.62 23.44 -0.29
N MET A 660 10.18 23.58 0.90
CA MET A 660 9.44 23.51 2.17
C MET A 660 9.08 24.91 2.69
N PRO A 661 8.05 25.03 3.56
CA PRO A 661 7.81 26.27 4.30
C PRO A 661 9.06 26.71 5.07
N GLY A 662 9.40 28.00 5.01
CA GLY A 662 10.59 28.56 5.66
C GLY A 662 11.86 28.54 4.82
N GLU A 663 11.82 27.88 3.66
CA GLU A 663 12.94 27.87 2.71
C GLU A 663 12.88 29.02 1.69
N ARG A 664 14.04 29.39 1.18
CA ARG A 664 14.27 30.46 0.18
C ARG A 664 15.07 29.93 -0.99
N ILE A 665 14.64 30.28 -2.20
CA ILE A 665 15.42 30.06 -3.41
C ILE A 665 16.48 31.17 -3.52
N THR A 666 17.75 30.77 -3.58
CA THR A 666 18.91 31.66 -3.73
C THR A 666 19.50 31.52 -5.14
N GLN A 667 20.58 32.24 -5.42
CA GLN A 667 21.30 32.07 -6.68
C GLN A 667 21.93 30.66 -6.81
N GLN A 668 22.31 30.02 -5.70
CA GLN A 668 22.86 28.66 -5.72
C GLN A 668 21.77 27.60 -6.02
N SER A 669 20.53 27.84 -5.57
CA SER A 669 19.39 26.96 -5.81
C SER A 669 18.49 27.41 -6.96
N ARG A 670 18.98 28.26 -7.87
CA ARG A 670 18.20 28.83 -8.99
C ARG A 670 17.57 27.76 -9.90
N ALA A 671 18.22 26.60 -10.04
CA ALA A 671 17.70 25.46 -10.80
C ALA A 671 16.30 25.02 -10.34
N VAL A 672 15.97 25.20 -9.06
CA VAL A 672 14.63 24.93 -8.50
C VAL A 672 13.56 25.77 -9.19
N LEU A 673 13.80 27.08 -9.33
CA LEU A 673 12.86 27.96 -10.01
C LEU A 673 12.80 27.68 -11.50
N ASP A 674 13.96 27.45 -12.14
CA ASP A 674 14.01 27.22 -13.59
C ASP A 674 13.21 25.97 -13.98
N PHE A 675 13.26 24.91 -13.16
CA PHE A 675 12.41 23.74 -13.32
C PHE A 675 10.91 24.04 -13.16
N LEU A 676 10.52 24.80 -12.12
CA LEU A 676 9.12 25.18 -11.90
C LEU A 676 8.57 26.04 -13.05
N LEU A 677 9.35 27.03 -13.53
CA LEU A 677 8.97 27.87 -14.66
C LEU A 677 8.86 27.06 -15.95
N MET A 678 9.76 26.10 -16.16
CA MET A 678 9.69 25.19 -17.30
C MET A 678 8.43 24.33 -17.24
N LEU A 679 8.06 23.78 -16.07
CA LEU A 679 6.80 23.04 -15.91
C LEU A 679 5.57 23.89 -16.23
N CYS A 680 5.57 25.16 -15.81
CA CYS A 680 4.52 26.11 -16.17
C CYS A 680 4.48 26.41 -17.68
N SER A 681 5.64 26.47 -18.33
CA SER A 681 5.73 26.71 -19.77
C SER A 681 5.27 25.51 -20.60
N ILE A 682 5.73 24.30 -20.25
CA ILE A 682 5.38 23.09 -21.01
C ILE A 682 3.88 22.77 -20.92
N GLY A 683 3.28 22.91 -19.74
CA GLY A 683 1.86 22.57 -19.49
C GLY A 683 0.84 23.57 -20.06
N GLN A 684 1.27 24.59 -20.80
CA GLN A 684 0.37 25.52 -21.49
C GLN A 684 0.00 25.08 -22.93
N HIS A 685 0.69 24.10 -23.48
CA HIS A 685 0.65 23.81 -24.92
C HIS A 685 -0.48 22.86 -25.35
N TYR A 686 -0.84 21.90 -24.51
CA TYR A 686 -1.80 20.84 -24.86
C TYR A 686 -2.87 20.74 -23.75
N PRO A 687 -4.17 20.99 -24.07
CA PRO A 687 -5.26 20.77 -23.12
C PRO A 687 -5.27 19.34 -22.57
N GLY A 688 -5.51 19.17 -21.28
CA GLY A 688 -5.45 17.88 -20.59
C GLY A 688 -4.04 17.42 -20.20
N PHE A 689 -3.02 18.21 -20.51
CA PHE A 689 -1.63 18.01 -20.07
C PHE A 689 -1.13 19.24 -19.29
N GLU A 690 -2.00 19.82 -18.46
CA GLU A 690 -1.70 21.01 -17.67
C GLU A 690 -0.63 20.74 -16.61
N THR A 691 0.04 21.82 -16.21
CA THR A 691 1.00 21.80 -15.10
C THR A 691 0.29 21.52 -13.77
N ASP A 692 0.72 20.46 -13.08
CA ASP A 692 0.29 20.15 -11.72
C ASP A 692 1.43 20.44 -10.71
N ILE A 693 1.27 21.54 -9.96
CA ILE A 693 2.19 21.93 -8.89
C ILE A 693 1.37 22.26 -7.65
N HIS A 694 1.38 21.35 -6.68
CA HIS A 694 0.81 21.64 -5.37
C HIS A 694 1.58 22.77 -4.70
N GLY A 695 0.86 23.77 -4.19
CA GLY A 695 1.44 24.97 -3.58
C GLY A 695 1.48 26.19 -4.52
N ALA A 696 1.32 25.97 -5.82
CA ALA A 696 1.09 27.03 -6.81
C ALA A 696 -0.38 27.04 -7.25
N LYS A 697 -0.90 28.23 -7.57
CA LYS A 697 -2.26 28.42 -8.10
C LYS A 697 -2.20 29.22 -9.38
N ARG A 698 -2.85 28.74 -10.43
CA ARG A 698 -3.00 29.47 -11.69
C ARG A 698 -4.15 30.48 -11.55
N ASN A 699 -3.91 31.74 -11.91
CA ASN A 699 -4.95 32.77 -11.96
C ASN A 699 -5.68 32.77 -13.32
N GLU A 700 -6.68 33.65 -13.48
CA GLU A 700 -7.46 33.78 -14.72
C GLU A 700 -6.60 34.20 -15.93
N ASP A 701 -5.51 34.95 -15.71
CA ASP A 701 -4.55 35.34 -16.76
C ASP A 701 -3.55 34.23 -17.12
N GLY A 702 -3.66 33.05 -16.49
CA GLY A 702 -2.78 31.91 -16.71
C GLY A 702 -1.43 31.96 -16.01
N VAL A 703 -1.19 32.94 -15.14
CA VAL A 703 0.03 33.11 -14.34
C VAL A 703 -0.05 32.27 -13.06
N TYR A 704 1.02 31.53 -12.76
CA TYR A 704 1.14 30.77 -11.51
C TYR A 704 1.58 31.68 -10.36
N GLN A 705 0.87 31.58 -9.24
CA GLN A 705 1.09 32.35 -8.04
C GLN A 705 1.35 31.45 -6.84
N VAL A 706 2.18 31.91 -5.92
CA VAL A 706 2.61 31.19 -4.72
C VAL A 706 2.57 32.10 -3.49
N ARG A 707 2.45 31.51 -2.30
CA ARG A 707 2.42 32.26 -1.04
C ARG A 707 3.82 32.34 -0.42
N VAL A 708 4.21 33.55 -0.08
CA VAL A 708 5.50 33.87 0.56
C VAL A 708 5.27 34.70 1.81
N LEU A 709 6.25 34.71 2.72
CA LEU A 709 6.22 35.57 3.90
C LEU A 709 6.47 37.04 3.55
N LYS A 710 5.76 37.95 4.22
CA LYS A 710 5.99 39.40 4.15
C LYS A 710 7.27 39.75 4.91
N HIS A 711 8.16 40.53 4.29
CA HIS A 711 9.36 41.10 4.94
C HIS A 711 10.19 40.09 5.74
N ALA A 712 10.63 39.00 5.12
CA ALA A 712 11.72 38.18 5.64
C ALA A 712 12.99 38.55 4.84
N CYS A 713 13.83 39.42 5.39
CA CYS A 713 15.17 39.69 4.87
C CYS A 713 16.13 38.60 5.37
#